data_AF-A0A7Y4Y1W9-F1
#
_entry.id   AF-A0A7Y4Y1W9-F1
#
_cell.length_a   1.000
_cell.length_b   1.000
_cell.length_c   1.000
_cell.angle_alpha   90.00
_cell.angle_beta   90.00
_cell.angle_gamma   90.00
#
_symmetry.space_group_name_H-M   'P 1'
#
loop_
_entity.id
_entity.type
_entity.pdbx_description
1 polymer ?
#
loop_
_entity_poly.entity_id
_entity_poly.type
_entity_poly.pdbx_seq_one_letter_code
_entity_poly.pdbx_strand_id
1 'polypeptide(L)'
;MKVAKALPVSLLALALTAPVAWLSAQADAGSPSAEQATAAKLVYGILSDSRYAYRPRALDDTLSAEVFKRYLESLDPAKLFFTAADIDKLTTYRVKLDDAIKSGEVAPAFEMFALYQQRVNERVTHARGLLAKDIFRFDGSDRWEYDRKDAPWVAGTAELDKLWQQSVRNDWLRLKLAGKQPDEIRKTLDKRYANLSKSVAELNGIDAFQTFLNAYAMSIDPHTDYFDPRAAERFEQSMSLSLEGIGAQLQKQDDVVVIRELIAGGPAMSSGKLKAGDRIVAVGQGANGAMEDIIGWRLDDVVDKIKGAKGTQVRLDIVPAEAVLDSKPNRIVLNRAKIRLEEQAAKGEVLTIPGVDGQPARRIGVIKLPAFYQDFEGKRRNSDDYASATLDTKKLLLGFRAQNVDGVVIDLRYNGGGSLAEAVDLTGLFIDKGPVVQVRESGGRVQVDSDGDTGVAWDGPLAVLINRGSASASEIFAGAIQDYGRGLIIGETTFGKGTVQNLVDLDRWPMNNGQRFGQVKLTIAQFFLPGGSSTQNKGVVPDIAFPVSVDASEFGESTYDNALPWTRIAAVPHTQYGDFAPLLPQLKSMHDARVAQDKEFQWWSEDIAQFREETAKKWISLNEAERRTERDRDAAKRKQRQEARKAMGLDIDPLAEDTDDGLTSSERNVAQDAAREKAAEKRPDPLLRESAAILVDAVHVLGNDKPLSAQVLLTEARKPGQWAN
;
A
#
# COMPACT_ATOMS: atom_id res chain seq x y z
N MET A 1 -47.73 -86.25 -1.44
CA MET A 1 -46.88 -86.82 -0.37
C MET A 1 -46.37 -85.70 0.53
N LYS A 2 -46.70 -85.81 1.82
CA LYS A 2 -46.08 -85.30 3.07
C LYS A 2 -45.13 -84.07 3.02
N VAL A 3 -45.48 -82.91 3.62
CA VAL A 3 -45.31 -82.43 5.05
C VAL A 3 -44.05 -81.54 5.20
N ALA A 4 -44.20 -80.20 5.29
CA ALA A 4 -44.10 -79.32 6.49
C ALA A 4 -42.64 -78.95 6.86
N LYS A 5 -42.22 -77.80 7.42
CA LYS A 5 -42.79 -76.53 7.94
C LYS A 5 -41.55 -75.67 8.35
N ALA A 6 -41.54 -74.34 8.14
CA ALA A 6 -41.14 -73.31 9.13
C ALA A 6 -40.99 -71.90 8.51
N LEU A 7 -41.79 -70.96 9.04
CA LEU A 7 -41.65 -69.50 9.13
C LEU A 7 -41.57 -69.19 10.67
N PRO A 8 -41.30 -67.97 11.21
CA PRO A 8 -41.03 -66.63 10.62
C PRO A 8 -39.93 -65.80 11.36
N VAL A 9 -39.84 -64.49 11.03
CA VAL A 9 -39.53 -63.29 11.88
C VAL A 9 -38.34 -62.40 11.42
N SER A 10 -38.72 -61.32 10.72
CA SER A 10 -38.39 -59.89 10.87
C SER A 10 -36.95 -59.31 10.90
N LEU A 11 -36.86 -58.15 10.21
CA LEU A 11 -36.23 -56.86 10.58
C LEU A 11 -34.90 -56.39 9.91
N LEU A 12 -35.04 -55.26 9.21
CA LEU A 12 -34.15 -54.09 9.05
C LEU A 12 -32.98 -54.06 8.03
N ALA A 13 -33.12 -53.11 7.08
CA ALA A 13 -32.16 -52.18 6.46
C ALA A 13 -30.65 -52.50 6.39
N LEU A 14 -30.05 -52.31 5.20
CA LEU A 14 -28.99 -51.31 4.97
C LEU A 14 -28.77 -51.05 3.46
N ALA A 15 -28.83 -49.79 3.06
CA ALA A 15 -28.26 -49.25 1.83
C ALA A 15 -26.76 -48.92 2.04
N LEU A 16 -26.08 -48.46 0.98
CA LEU A 16 -24.65 -48.07 0.82
C LEU A 16 -23.82 -49.19 0.16
N THR A 17 -22.93 -48.99 -0.81
CA THR A 17 -22.32 -47.82 -1.48
C THR A 17 -21.52 -48.37 -2.66
N ALA A 18 -21.48 -47.67 -3.80
CA ALA A 18 -20.39 -47.82 -4.77
C ALA A 18 -19.78 -46.42 -5.01
N PRO A 19 -18.45 -46.24 -4.89
CA PRO A 19 -17.84 -44.93 -5.01
C PRO A 19 -17.64 -44.55 -6.48
N VAL A 20 -17.96 -43.28 -6.77
CA VAL A 20 -17.58 -42.56 -7.98
C VAL A 20 -16.09 -42.27 -7.88
N ALA A 21 -15.27 -43.01 -8.63
CA ALA A 21 -13.87 -42.68 -8.84
C ALA A 21 -13.75 -41.77 -10.07
N TRP A 22 -13.87 -40.46 -9.84
CA TRP A 22 -13.27 -39.42 -10.68
C TRP A 22 -12.21 -38.73 -9.82
N LEU A 23 -10.95 -39.18 -9.96
CA LEU A 23 -9.78 -38.52 -9.39
C LEU A 23 -9.41 -37.34 -10.27
N SER A 24 -9.93 -36.16 -9.94
CA SER A 24 -9.22 -34.90 -10.17
C SER A 24 -8.28 -34.67 -8.99
N ALA A 25 -7.02 -34.38 -9.24
CA ALA A 25 -6.08 -33.91 -8.22
C ALA A 25 -6.73 -32.72 -7.49
N GLN A 26 -7.12 -32.91 -6.23
CA GLN A 26 -7.63 -31.83 -5.40
C GLN A 26 -6.47 -30.86 -5.17
N ALA A 27 -6.70 -29.59 -5.54
CA ALA A 27 -5.91 -28.50 -5.00
C ALA A 27 -6.10 -28.53 -3.48
N ASP A 28 -5.04 -28.82 -2.73
CA ASP A 28 -5.10 -28.98 -1.29
C ASP A 28 -4.92 -27.61 -0.64
N ALA A 29 -6.00 -26.83 -0.58
CA ALA A 29 -6.08 -25.61 0.24
C ALA A 29 -5.89 -25.93 1.75
N GLY A 30 -5.85 -27.22 2.11
CA GLY A 30 -5.87 -27.74 3.46
C GLY A 30 -7.28 -27.69 4.07
N SER A 31 -7.43 -28.33 5.22
CA SER A 31 -8.60 -28.15 6.09
C SER A 31 -8.31 -27.03 7.11
N PRO A 32 -9.34 -26.30 7.60
CA PRO A 32 -9.16 -25.33 8.67
C PRO A 32 -8.50 -25.96 9.91
N SER A 33 -7.58 -25.22 10.54
CA SER A 33 -6.98 -25.63 11.82
C SER A 33 -7.90 -25.33 13.01
N ALA A 34 -7.64 -25.94 14.17
CA ALA A 34 -8.37 -25.66 15.39
C ALA A 34 -8.16 -24.20 15.87
N GLU A 35 -6.97 -23.64 15.66
CA GLU A 35 -6.65 -22.24 15.92
C GLU A 35 -7.49 -21.33 15.03
N GLN A 36 -7.64 -21.65 13.75
CA GLN A 36 -8.45 -20.87 12.81
C GLN A 36 -9.94 -20.92 13.17
N ALA A 37 -10.46 -22.09 13.53
CA ALA A 37 -11.84 -22.23 14.00
C ALA A 37 -12.08 -21.38 15.27
N THR A 38 -11.10 -21.28 16.15
CA THR A 38 -11.17 -20.45 17.37
C THR A 38 -11.04 -18.97 17.03
N ALA A 39 -10.09 -18.59 16.17
CA ALA A 39 -9.89 -17.22 15.73
C ALA A 39 -11.16 -16.66 15.06
N ALA A 40 -11.85 -17.44 14.22
CA ALA A 40 -13.12 -17.04 13.61
C ALA A 40 -14.17 -16.64 14.65
N LYS A 41 -14.31 -17.43 15.74
CA LYS A 41 -15.23 -17.13 16.84
C LYS A 41 -14.84 -15.88 17.61
N LEU A 42 -13.54 -15.68 17.85
CA LEU A 42 -13.04 -14.48 18.54
C LEU A 42 -13.28 -13.23 17.71
N VAL A 43 -13.00 -13.30 16.40
CA VAL A 43 -13.26 -12.21 15.46
C VAL A 43 -14.76 -11.92 15.38
N TYR A 44 -15.62 -12.93 15.31
CA TYR A 44 -17.07 -12.76 15.45
C TYR A 44 -17.45 -12.04 16.74
N GLY A 45 -16.91 -12.50 17.87
CA GLY A 45 -17.15 -11.92 19.19
C GLY A 45 -16.83 -10.42 19.23
N ILE A 46 -15.70 -10.01 18.66
CA ILE A 46 -15.25 -8.62 18.63
C ILE A 46 -16.08 -7.79 17.66
N LEU A 47 -16.31 -8.28 16.43
CA LEU A 47 -16.89 -7.47 15.36
C LEU A 47 -18.42 -7.36 15.41
N SER A 48 -19.10 -8.43 15.84
CA SER A 48 -20.56 -8.54 15.72
C SER A 48 -21.30 -8.89 17.01
N ASP A 49 -20.64 -9.51 17.99
CA ASP A 49 -21.25 -9.87 19.28
C ASP A 49 -20.86 -8.90 20.43
N SER A 50 -20.23 -7.77 20.09
CA SER A 50 -19.81 -6.76 21.06
C SER A 50 -20.13 -5.34 20.58
N ARG A 51 -19.87 -4.36 21.46
CA ARG A 51 -19.96 -2.93 21.16
C ARG A 51 -18.59 -2.28 20.87
N TYR A 52 -17.55 -3.09 20.64
CA TYR A 52 -16.19 -2.59 20.41
C TYR A 52 -16.04 -1.93 19.04
N ALA A 53 -16.66 -2.49 17.99
CA ALA A 53 -16.67 -1.87 16.67
C ALA A 53 -17.41 -0.53 16.70
N TYR A 54 -16.93 0.46 15.94
CA TYR A 54 -17.59 1.77 15.85
C TYR A 54 -19.04 1.67 15.35
N ARG A 55 -19.25 0.82 14.34
CA ARG A 55 -20.55 0.52 13.75
C ARG A 55 -20.77 -1.00 13.79
N PRO A 56 -21.18 -1.57 14.93
CA PRO A 56 -21.41 -3.00 15.02
C PRO A 56 -22.53 -3.38 14.05
N ARG A 57 -22.31 -4.46 13.29
CA ARG A 57 -23.33 -5.06 12.43
C ARG A 57 -23.54 -6.49 12.90
N ALA A 58 -24.80 -6.91 13.01
CA ALA A 58 -25.10 -8.31 13.24
C ALA A 58 -24.57 -9.13 12.06
N LEU A 59 -23.94 -10.26 12.36
CA LEU A 59 -23.55 -11.23 11.35
C LEU A 59 -24.77 -12.11 11.02
N ASP A 60 -25.54 -11.68 10.02
CA ASP A 60 -26.76 -12.34 9.53
C ASP A 60 -26.64 -12.70 8.03
N ASP A 61 -27.67 -13.30 7.44
CA ASP A 61 -27.71 -13.67 6.02
C ASP A 61 -27.42 -12.49 5.07
N THR A 62 -27.77 -11.27 5.48
CA THR A 62 -27.51 -10.05 4.69
C THR A 62 -26.02 -9.75 4.68
N LEU A 63 -25.40 -9.73 5.86
CA LEU A 63 -23.96 -9.55 5.97
C LEU A 63 -23.20 -10.74 5.34
N SER A 64 -23.68 -11.97 5.48
CA SER A 64 -23.12 -13.16 4.83
C SER A 64 -23.05 -12.99 3.31
N ALA A 65 -24.10 -12.44 2.68
CA ALA A 65 -24.11 -12.18 1.24
C ALA A 65 -23.07 -11.14 0.82
N GLU A 66 -22.80 -10.15 1.68
CA GLU A 66 -21.73 -9.16 1.46
C GLU A 66 -20.34 -9.77 1.64
N VAL A 67 -20.13 -10.61 2.67
CA VAL A 67 -18.88 -11.37 2.87
C VAL A 67 -18.62 -12.25 1.64
N PHE A 68 -19.64 -12.94 1.16
CA PHE A 68 -19.57 -13.79 -0.03
C PHE A 68 -19.11 -12.99 -1.26
N LYS A 69 -19.74 -11.83 -1.52
CA LYS A 69 -19.36 -10.93 -2.62
C LYS A 69 -17.89 -10.50 -2.49
N ARG A 70 -17.50 -9.96 -1.33
CA ARG A 70 -16.14 -9.46 -1.10
C ARG A 70 -15.08 -10.56 -1.18
N TYR A 71 -15.41 -11.77 -0.74
CA TYR A 71 -14.50 -12.90 -0.85
C TYR A 71 -14.31 -13.34 -2.30
N LEU A 72 -15.36 -13.35 -3.11
CA LEU A 72 -15.21 -13.59 -4.55
C LEU A 72 -14.38 -12.50 -5.23
N GLU A 73 -14.57 -11.23 -4.86
CA GLU A 73 -13.81 -10.09 -5.38
C GLU A 73 -12.34 -10.13 -4.96
N SER A 74 -12.00 -10.67 -3.78
CA SER A 74 -10.60 -10.84 -3.37
C SER A 74 -9.90 -12.02 -4.07
N LEU A 75 -10.64 -13.06 -4.42
CA LEU A 75 -10.12 -14.20 -5.18
C LEU A 75 -10.00 -13.92 -6.68
N ASP A 76 -11.00 -13.27 -7.28
CA ASP A 76 -11.06 -13.04 -8.72
C ASP A 76 -11.51 -11.60 -9.07
N PRO A 77 -10.70 -10.58 -8.74
CA PRO A 77 -11.08 -9.17 -8.90
C PRO A 77 -11.34 -8.76 -10.35
N ALA A 78 -10.63 -9.39 -11.31
CA ALA A 78 -10.79 -9.14 -12.74
C ALA A 78 -11.75 -10.13 -13.43
N LYS A 79 -12.36 -11.06 -12.68
CA LYS A 79 -13.32 -12.06 -13.20
C LYS A 79 -12.75 -12.86 -14.37
N LEU A 80 -11.50 -13.29 -14.20
CA LEU A 80 -10.70 -14.04 -15.17
C LEU A 80 -10.60 -15.53 -14.83
N PHE A 81 -11.08 -15.98 -13.68
CA PHE A 81 -10.89 -17.37 -13.25
C PHE A 81 -12.21 -18.12 -13.12
N PHE A 82 -13.21 -17.53 -12.47
CA PHE A 82 -14.51 -18.16 -12.31
C PHE A 82 -15.39 -17.99 -13.54
N THR A 83 -16.27 -18.97 -13.76
CA THR A 83 -17.41 -18.86 -14.69
C THR A 83 -18.69 -18.53 -13.92
N ALA A 84 -19.73 -18.05 -14.60
CA ALA A 84 -21.05 -17.85 -14.00
C ALA A 84 -21.58 -19.16 -13.36
N ALA A 85 -21.35 -20.31 -14.01
CA ALA A 85 -21.72 -21.61 -13.45
C ALA A 85 -20.97 -21.99 -12.17
N ASP A 86 -19.74 -21.49 -11.98
CA ASP A 86 -19.02 -21.64 -10.72
C ASP A 86 -19.66 -20.77 -9.64
N ILE A 87 -19.96 -19.51 -9.95
CA ILE A 87 -20.62 -18.60 -9.01
C ILE A 87 -22.01 -19.12 -8.59
N ASP A 88 -22.78 -19.69 -9.52
CA ASP A 88 -24.07 -20.31 -9.22
C ASP A 88 -23.93 -21.46 -8.22
N LYS A 89 -22.90 -22.31 -8.36
CA LYS A 89 -22.61 -23.37 -7.39
C LYS A 89 -22.23 -22.80 -6.03
N LEU A 90 -21.36 -21.79 -6.00
CA LEU A 90 -20.89 -21.15 -4.77
C LEU A 90 -22.01 -20.38 -4.05
N THR A 91 -23.09 -20.01 -4.74
CA THR A 91 -24.23 -19.29 -4.16
C THR A 91 -24.90 -20.06 -3.01
N THR A 92 -24.71 -21.39 -2.90
CA THR A 92 -25.12 -22.18 -1.74
C THR A 92 -24.52 -21.70 -0.41
N TYR A 93 -23.34 -21.08 -0.44
CA TYR A 93 -22.66 -20.53 0.75
C TYR A 93 -23.08 -19.10 1.06
N ARG A 94 -23.75 -18.41 0.12
CA ARG A 94 -24.05 -16.98 0.22
C ARG A 94 -24.70 -16.56 1.55
N VAL A 95 -25.56 -17.41 2.11
CA VAL A 95 -26.29 -17.17 3.37
C VAL A 95 -25.87 -18.14 4.49
N LYS A 96 -24.66 -18.72 4.40
CA LYS A 96 -24.15 -19.69 5.37
C LYS A 96 -22.76 -19.32 5.90
N LEU A 97 -22.13 -18.28 5.35
CA LEU A 97 -20.80 -17.86 5.80
C LEU A 97 -20.87 -17.24 7.19
N ASP A 98 -21.99 -16.60 7.55
CA ASP A 98 -22.26 -16.13 8.90
C ASP A 98 -22.29 -17.28 9.91
N ASP A 99 -23.03 -18.36 9.63
CA ASP A 99 -23.10 -19.55 10.47
C ASP A 99 -21.73 -20.24 10.59
N ALA A 100 -20.99 -20.34 9.47
CA ALA A 100 -19.64 -20.89 9.45
C ALA A 100 -18.67 -20.09 10.34
N ILE A 101 -18.74 -18.76 10.30
CA ILE A 101 -17.91 -17.88 11.15
C ILE A 101 -18.30 -18.03 12.62
N LYS A 102 -19.59 -18.00 12.96
CA LYS A 102 -20.09 -18.13 14.35
C LYS A 102 -19.73 -19.47 14.99
N SER A 103 -19.87 -20.55 14.22
CA SER A 103 -19.58 -21.92 14.68
C SER A 103 -18.10 -22.28 14.64
N GLY A 104 -17.29 -21.51 13.89
CA GLY A 104 -15.89 -21.82 13.58
C GLY A 104 -15.72 -22.89 12.50
N GLU A 105 -16.81 -23.40 11.92
CA GLU A 105 -16.80 -24.41 10.85
C GLU A 105 -16.55 -23.75 9.48
N VAL A 106 -15.38 -23.14 9.31
CA VAL A 106 -15.02 -22.32 8.14
C VAL A 106 -14.62 -23.12 6.89
N ALA A 107 -14.96 -24.40 6.82
CA ALA A 107 -14.71 -25.25 5.65
C ALA A 107 -15.26 -24.67 4.32
N PRO A 108 -16.45 -24.02 4.27
CA PRO A 108 -16.94 -23.36 3.07
C PRO A 108 -15.95 -22.39 2.41
N ALA A 109 -15.19 -21.63 3.22
CA ALA A 109 -14.21 -20.68 2.69
C ALA A 109 -13.05 -21.40 1.98
N PHE A 110 -12.58 -22.51 2.56
CA PHE A 110 -11.51 -23.32 1.99
C PHE A 110 -11.96 -24.05 0.72
N GLU A 111 -13.22 -24.49 0.66
CA GLU A 111 -13.80 -25.09 -0.55
C GLU A 111 -13.88 -24.07 -1.71
N MET A 112 -14.29 -22.84 -1.42
CA MET A 112 -14.27 -21.74 -2.40
C MET A 112 -12.83 -21.43 -2.88
N PHE A 113 -11.88 -21.39 -1.96
CA PHE A 113 -10.46 -21.16 -2.27
C PHE A 113 -9.85 -22.29 -3.10
N ALA A 114 -10.15 -23.55 -2.78
CA ALA A 114 -9.69 -24.71 -3.53
C ALA A 114 -10.24 -24.68 -4.97
N LEU A 115 -11.50 -24.28 -5.17
CA LEU A 115 -12.06 -24.08 -6.50
C LEU A 115 -11.33 -22.96 -7.26
N TYR A 116 -10.97 -21.86 -6.58
CA TYR A 116 -10.14 -20.80 -7.17
C TYR A 116 -8.78 -21.34 -7.64
N GLN A 117 -8.04 -22.06 -6.77
CA GLN A 117 -6.76 -22.66 -7.13
C GLN A 117 -6.88 -23.62 -8.32
N GLN A 118 -7.94 -24.44 -8.35
CA GLN A 118 -8.24 -25.30 -9.48
C GLN A 118 -8.42 -24.49 -10.77
N ARG A 119 -9.26 -23.45 -10.75
CA ARG A 119 -9.53 -22.61 -11.93
C ARG A 119 -8.26 -21.90 -12.41
N VAL A 120 -7.42 -21.38 -11.51
CA VAL A 120 -6.10 -20.81 -11.87
C VAL A 120 -5.25 -21.82 -12.63
N ASN A 121 -5.14 -23.06 -12.13
CA ASN A 121 -4.34 -24.11 -12.78
C ASN A 121 -4.88 -24.50 -14.16
N GLU A 122 -6.20 -24.57 -14.32
CA GLU A 122 -6.84 -24.82 -15.62
C GLU A 122 -6.55 -23.67 -16.61
N ARG A 123 -6.65 -22.42 -16.14
CA ARG A 123 -6.34 -21.23 -16.96
C ARG A 123 -4.88 -21.15 -17.36
N VAL A 124 -3.95 -21.39 -16.44
CA VAL A 124 -2.52 -21.46 -16.72
C VAL A 124 -2.22 -22.55 -17.75
N THR A 125 -2.81 -23.74 -17.58
CA THR A 125 -2.66 -24.84 -18.54
C THR A 125 -3.14 -24.44 -19.94
N HIS A 126 -4.30 -23.80 -20.02
CA HIS A 126 -4.84 -23.28 -21.28
C HIS A 126 -3.89 -22.23 -21.91
N ALA A 127 -3.46 -21.23 -21.13
CA ALA A 127 -2.58 -20.16 -21.57
C ALA A 127 -1.24 -20.68 -22.13
N ARG A 128 -0.62 -21.63 -21.44
CA ARG A 128 0.61 -22.30 -21.91
C ARG A 128 0.38 -23.08 -23.20
N GLY A 129 -0.76 -23.76 -23.31
CA GLY A 129 -1.17 -24.44 -24.55
C GLY A 129 -1.38 -23.48 -25.73
N LEU A 130 -1.79 -22.24 -25.49
CA LEU A 130 -1.94 -21.22 -26.54
C LEU A 130 -0.59 -20.77 -27.14
N LEU A 131 0.51 -20.83 -26.39
CA LEU A 131 1.84 -20.42 -26.86
C LEU A 131 2.36 -21.25 -28.05
N ALA A 132 1.84 -22.47 -28.22
CA ALA A 132 2.14 -23.35 -29.34
C ALA A 132 1.24 -23.13 -30.57
N LYS A 133 0.19 -22.31 -30.46
CA LYS A 133 -0.77 -22.07 -31.54
C LYS A 133 -0.38 -20.85 -32.39
N ASP A 134 -0.86 -20.81 -33.63
CA ASP A 134 -0.72 -19.66 -34.52
C ASP A 134 -1.83 -18.61 -34.26
N ILE A 135 -1.81 -18.02 -33.06
CA ILE A 135 -2.76 -16.97 -32.65
C ILE A 135 -2.13 -15.57 -32.59
N PHE A 136 -0.83 -15.46 -32.88
CA PHE A 136 -0.04 -14.25 -32.69
C PHE A 136 0.01 -13.37 -33.95
N ARG A 137 -1.18 -13.12 -34.50
CA ARG A 137 -1.42 -12.16 -35.60
C ARG A 137 -1.98 -10.88 -35.00
N PHE A 138 -1.44 -9.73 -35.40
CA PHE A 138 -1.69 -8.42 -34.78
C PHE A 138 -2.03 -7.34 -35.82
N ASP A 139 -2.61 -7.75 -36.94
CA ASP A 139 -3.07 -6.90 -38.05
C ASP A 139 -4.57 -6.56 -37.95
N GLY A 140 -5.31 -7.23 -37.06
CA GLY A 140 -6.74 -6.97 -36.79
C GLY A 140 -7.01 -5.77 -35.89
N SER A 141 -8.28 -5.58 -35.54
CA SER A 141 -8.78 -4.51 -34.67
C SER A 141 -9.14 -4.99 -33.26
N ASP A 142 -8.66 -6.17 -32.86
CA ASP A 142 -8.99 -6.77 -31.56
C ASP A 142 -8.50 -5.91 -30.40
N ARG A 143 -9.25 -5.92 -29.29
CA ARG A 143 -8.94 -5.23 -28.04
C ARG A 143 -8.91 -6.20 -26.87
N TRP A 144 -8.13 -5.88 -25.84
CA TRP A 144 -8.11 -6.58 -24.56
C TRP A 144 -8.62 -5.66 -23.45
N GLU A 145 -9.79 -5.99 -22.89
CA GLU A 145 -10.37 -5.33 -21.72
C GLU A 145 -9.65 -5.82 -20.46
N TYR A 146 -8.72 -5.02 -19.94
CA TYR A 146 -7.92 -5.39 -18.77
C TYR A 146 -8.63 -5.03 -17.46
N ASP A 147 -9.40 -3.94 -17.43
CA ASP A 147 -10.23 -3.57 -16.27
C ASP A 147 -11.63 -4.17 -16.43
N ARG A 148 -11.84 -5.27 -15.69
CA ARG A 148 -13.06 -6.07 -15.72
C ARG A 148 -13.75 -6.12 -14.36
N LYS A 149 -13.41 -5.21 -13.44
CA LYS A 149 -13.97 -5.22 -12.07
C LYS A 149 -15.50 -5.15 -12.08
N ASP A 150 -16.08 -4.43 -13.03
CA ASP A 150 -17.54 -4.25 -13.18
C ASP A 150 -18.18 -5.22 -14.19
N ALA A 151 -17.40 -6.04 -14.90
CA ALA A 151 -17.91 -6.97 -15.90
C ALA A 151 -18.69 -8.13 -15.24
N PRO A 152 -19.65 -8.78 -15.90
CA PRO A 152 -20.20 -10.04 -15.41
C PRO A 152 -19.17 -11.18 -15.54
N TRP A 153 -19.25 -12.19 -14.67
CA TRP A 153 -18.58 -13.47 -14.93
C TRP A 153 -19.13 -14.08 -16.22
N VAL A 154 -18.24 -14.61 -17.05
CA VAL A 154 -18.63 -15.18 -18.34
C VAL A 154 -19.40 -16.49 -18.19
N ALA A 155 -20.30 -16.77 -19.14
CA ALA A 155 -21.25 -17.87 -19.04
C ALA A 155 -20.58 -19.25 -18.90
N GLY A 156 -19.48 -19.48 -19.61
CA GLY A 156 -18.77 -20.76 -19.56
C GLY A 156 -17.33 -20.69 -20.04
N THR A 157 -16.73 -21.88 -20.15
CA THR A 157 -15.30 -22.04 -20.46
C THR A 157 -14.94 -21.49 -21.83
N ALA A 158 -15.83 -21.54 -22.83
CA ALA A 158 -15.52 -21.08 -24.19
C ALA A 158 -15.31 -19.55 -24.25
N GLU A 159 -16.14 -18.78 -23.54
CA GLU A 159 -15.98 -17.34 -23.40
C GLU A 159 -14.75 -17.00 -22.56
N LEU A 160 -14.49 -17.77 -21.51
CA LEU A 160 -13.31 -17.61 -20.67
C LEU A 160 -12.01 -17.88 -21.45
N ASP A 161 -12.00 -18.91 -22.29
CA ASP A 161 -10.89 -19.23 -23.19
C ASP A 161 -10.60 -18.07 -24.16
N LYS A 162 -11.64 -17.41 -24.69
CA LYS A 162 -11.47 -16.22 -25.55
C LYS A 162 -10.83 -15.05 -24.79
N LEU A 163 -11.26 -14.79 -23.55
CA LEU A 163 -10.64 -13.77 -22.70
C LEU A 163 -9.15 -14.09 -22.47
N TRP A 164 -8.83 -15.31 -22.07
CA TRP A 164 -7.44 -15.72 -21.89
C TRP A 164 -6.63 -15.66 -23.18
N GLN A 165 -7.22 -15.97 -24.32
CA GLN A 165 -6.57 -15.80 -25.62
C GLN A 165 -6.20 -14.33 -25.89
N GLN A 166 -7.08 -13.38 -25.58
CA GLN A 166 -6.77 -11.95 -25.72
C GLN A 166 -5.69 -11.50 -24.73
N SER A 167 -5.74 -11.95 -23.48
CA SER A 167 -4.71 -11.69 -22.47
C SER A 167 -3.33 -12.18 -22.91
N VAL A 168 -3.24 -13.44 -23.38
CA VAL A 168 -1.99 -14.05 -23.87
C VAL A 168 -1.47 -13.34 -25.12
N ARG A 169 -2.36 -12.90 -26.02
CA ARG A 169 -1.99 -12.08 -27.19
C ARG A 169 -1.43 -10.72 -26.76
N ASN A 170 -2.03 -10.07 -25.76
CA ASN A 170 -1.51 -8.82 -25.20
C ASN A 170 -0.12 -9.00 -24.61
N ASP A 171 0.06 -10.02 -23.76
CA ASP A 171 1.34 -10.36 -23.15
C ASP A 171 2.44 -10.61 -24.19
N TRP A 172 2.11 -11.36 -25.24
CA TRP A 172 3.00 -11.58 -26.38
C TRP A 172 3.35 -10.29 -27.09
N LEU A 173 2.34 -9.47 -27.42
CA LEU A 173 2.53 -8.23 -28.16
C LEU A 173 3.43 -7.27 -27.38
N ARG A 174 3.26 -7.16 -26.06
CA ARG A 174 4.09 -6.31 -25.20
C ARG A 174 5.57 -6.69 -25.28
N LEU A 175 5.89 -7.98 -25.22
CA LEU A 175 7.27 -8.49 -25.37
C LEU A 175 7.81 -8.34 -26.80
N LYS A 176 6.96 -8.54 -27.82
CA LYS A 176 7.32 -8.33 -29.24
C LYS A 176 7.67 -6.86 -29.51
N LEU A 177 6.91 -5.93 -28.94
CA LEU A 177 7.17 -4.49 -29.05
C LEU A 177 8.46 -4.09 -28.33
N ALA A 178 8.87 -4.83 -27.29
CA ALA A 178 10.17 -4.68 -26.64
C ALA A 178 11.34 -5.30 -27.43
N GLY A 179 11.09 -5.85 -28.63
CA GLY A 179 12.13 -6.37 -29.52
C GLY A 179 12.52 -7.83 -29.29
N LYS A 180 11.82 -8.54 -28.40
CA LYS A 180 12.10 -9.96 -28.13
C LYS A 180 11.71 -10.85 -29.31
N GLN A 181 12.50 -11.89 -29.53
CA GLN A 181 12.23 -12.85 -30.61
C GLN A 181 11.16 -13.87 -30.20
N PRO A 182 10.38 -14.44 -31.14
CA PRO A 182 9.27 -15.35 -30.83
C PRO A 182 9.61 -16.49 -29.86
N ASP A 183 10.80 -17.10 -29.99
CA ASP A 183 11.19 -18.21 -29.11
C ASP A 183 11.54 -17.75 -27.69
N GLU A 184 12.11 -16.55 -27.56
CA GLU A 184 12.34 -15.91 -26.26
C GLU A 184 11.00 -15.54 -25.62
N ILE A 185 10.06 -14.97 -26.39
CA ILE A 185 8.71 -14.63 -25.89
C ILE A 185 8.02 -15.88 -25.36
N ARG A 186 8.03 -17.00 -26.11
CA ARG A 186 7.46 -18.28 -25.64
C ARG A 186 8.06 -18.72 -24.32
N LYS A 187 9.40 -18.69 -24.20
CA LYS A 187 10.09 -19.07 -22.98
C LYS A 187 9.71 -18.17 -21.80
N THR A 188 9.65 -16.86 -22.01
CA THR A 188 9.26 -15.89 -20.98
C THR A 188 7.82 -16.11 -20.53
N LEU A 189 6.87 -16.22 -21.47
CA LEU A 189 5.45 -16.40 -21.12
C LEU A 189 5.13 -17.76 -20.53
N ASP A 190 5.78 -18.83 -21.01
CA ASP A 190 5.63 -20.17 -20.41
C ASP A 190 6.02 -20.14 -18.92
N LYS A 191 7.15 -19.48 -18.63
CA LYS A 191 7.64 -19.27 -17.28
C LYS A 191 6.73 -18.35 -16.47
N ARG A 192 6.23 -17.25 -17.04
CA ARG A 192 5.27 -16.32 -16.40
C ARG A 192 4.04 -17.06 -15.90
N TYR A 193 3.43 -17.87 -16.77
CA TYR A 193 2.21 -18.60 -16.43
C TYR A 193 2.49 -19.76 -15.46
N ALA A 194 3.62 -20.46 -15.60
CA ALA A 194 4.04 -21.46 -14.62
C ALA A 194 4.23 -20.83 -13.22
N ASN A 195 4.86 -19.65 -13.16
CA ASN A 195 5.05 -18.90 -11.92
C ASN A 195 3.71 -18.45 -11.31
N LEU A 196 2.71 -18.06 -12.10
CA LEU A 196 1.37 -17.73 -11.59
C LEU A 196 0.73 -18.92 -10.87
N SER A 197 0.70 -20.10 -11.51
CA SER A 197 0.16 -21.32 -10.88
C SER A 197 0.94 -21.68 -9.61
N LYS A 198 2.27 -21.58 -9.65
CA LYS A 198 3.12 -21.85 -8.50
C LYS A 198 2.87 -20.88 -7.34
N SER A 199 2.79 -19.58 -7.59
CA SER A 199 2.51 -18.58 -6.56
C SER A 199 1.15 -18.80 -5.89
N VAL A 200 0.13 -19.19 -6.67
CA VAL A 200 -1.19 -19.52 -6.11
C VAL A 200 -1.19 -20.86 -5.36
N ALA A 201 -0.41 -21.84 -5.81
CA ALA A 201 -0.23 -23.11 -5.11
C ALA A 201 0.58 -22.99 -3.81
N GLU A 202 1.46 -21.99 -3.72
CA GLU A 202 2.20 -21.67 -2.49
C GLU A 202 1.29 -21.09 -1.40
N LEU A 203 0.14 -20.50 -1.75
CA LEU A 203 -0.85 -20.03 -0.77
C LEU A 203 -1.41 -21.22 0.02
N ASN A 204 -1.37 -21.11 1.34
CA ASN A 204 -1.77 -22.17 2.26
C ASN A 204 -3.08 -21.83 2.99
N GLY A 205 -3.49 -22.69 3.92
CA GLY A 205 -4.70 -22.50 4.70
C GLY A 205 -4.74 -21.22 5.54
N ILE A 206 -3.59 -20.66 5.94
CA ILE A 206 -3.51 -19.37 6.66
C ILE A 206 -3.87 -18.23 5.71
N ASP A 207 -3.32 -18.24 4.49
CA ASP A 207 -3.60 -17.24 3.47
C ASP A 207 -5.09 -17.25 3.08
N ALA A 208 -5.66 -18.45 2.87
CA ALA A 208 -7.08 -18.63 2.55
C ALA A 208 -7.99 -18.10 3.68
N PHE A 209 -7.66 -18.45 4.93
CA PHE A 209 -8.40 -18.03 6.12
C PHE A 209 -8.33 -16.53 6.37
N GLN A 210 -7.14 -15.92 6.27
CA GLN A 210 -6.98 -14.47 6.43
C GLN A 210 -7.76 -13.72 5.35
N THR A 211 -7.67 -14.16 4.09
CA THR A 211 -8.41 -13.55 2.97
C THR A 211 -9.93 -13.61 3.21
N PHE A 212 -10.42 -14.74 3.74
CA PHE A 212 -11.82 -14.92 4.10
C PHE A 212 -12.27 -14.03 5.26
N LEU A 213 -11.51 -14.01 6.38
CA LEU A 213 -11.84 -13.16 7.51
C LEU A 213 -11.72 -11.67 7.16
N ASN A 214 -10.83 -11.28 6.25
CA ASN A 214 -10.76 -9.91 5.76
C ASN A 214 -11.98 -9.55 4.92
N ALA A 215 -12.53 -10.46 4.11
CA ALA A 215 -13.80 -10.22 3.44
C ALA A 215 -14.96 -9.98 4.43
N TYR A 216 -14.95 -10.67 5.58
CA TYR A 216 -15.88 -10.41 6.67
C TYR A 216 -15.62 -9.07 7.37
N ALA A 217 -14.39 -8.83 7.81
CA ALA A 217 -13.96 -7.62 8.50
C ALA A 217 -14.25 -6.35 7.67
N MET A 218 -13.87 -6.37 6.39
CA MET A 218 -14.13 -5.28 5.44
C MET A 218 -15.61 -5.10 5.10
N SER A 219 -16.47 -6.09 5.39
CA SER A 219 -17.92 -5.94 5.28
C SER A 219 -18.52 -5.14 6.44
N ILE A 220 -17.85 -5.09 7.59
CA ILE A 220 -18.23 -4.21 8.70
C ILE A 220 -17.89 -2.76 8.34
N ASP A 221 -16.63 -2.49 8.05
CA ASP A 221 -16.11 -1.20 7.59
C ASP A 221 -14.81 -1.40 6.79
N PRO A 222 -14.46 -0.49 5.86
CA PRO A 222 -13.36 -0.71 4.92
C PRO A 222 -11.95 -0.70 5.52
N HIS A 223 -11.79 -0.40 6.82
CA HIS A 223 -10.49 -0.31 7.50
C HIS A 223 -10.30 -1.34 8.61
N THR A 224 -11.26 -2.26 8.76
CA THR A 224 -11.17 -3.37 9.70
C THR A 224 -10.57 -4.59 9.01
N ASP A 225 -9.48 -5.09 9.59
CA ASP A 225 -8.66 -6.18 9.04
C ASP A 225 -8.39 -7.22 10.13
N TYR A 226 -8.32 -8.49 9.74
CA TYR A 226 -7.72 -9.55 10.52
C TYR A 226 -6.28 -9.78 10.05
N PHE A 227 -5.38 -9.89 11.02
CA PHE A 227 -3.98 -10.23 10.81
C PHE A 227 -3.68 -11.56 11.47
N ASP A 228 -3.21 -12.53 10.68
CA ASP A 228 -2.56 -13.70 11.21
C ASP A 228 -1.28 -13.30 11.99
N PRO A 229 -0.71 -14.17 12.85
CA PRO A 229 0.45 -13.83 13.66
C PRO A 229 1.65 -13.27 12.88
N ARG A 230 1.89 -13.72 11.65
CA ARG A 230 2.96 -13.20 10.78
C ARG A 230 2.59 -11.83 10.21
N ALA A 231 1.36 -11.65 9.75
CA ALA A 231 0.87 -10.35 9.28
C ALA A 231 0.91 -9.28 10.38
N ALA A 232 0.55 -9.64 11.62
CA ALA A 232 0.62 -8.75 12.78
C ALA A 232 2.06 -8.29 13.07
N GLU A 233 3.03 -9.22 13.05
CA GLU A 233 4.45 -8.89 13.24
C GLU A 233 4.98 -7.95 12.14
N ARG A 234 4.58 -8.18 10.87
CA ARG A 234 4.95 -7.30 9.76
C ARG A 234 4.37 -5.90 9.92
N PHE A 235 3.11 -5.80 10.35
CA PHE A 235 2.49 -4.52 10.62
C PHE A 235 3.26 -3.76 11.72
N GLU A 236 3.60 -4.42 12.83
CA GLU A 236 4.38 -3.83 13.92
C GLU A 236 5.79 -3.38 13.47
N GLN A 237 6.48 -4.18 12.64
CA GLN A 237 7.77 -3.81 12.06
C GLN A 237 7.67 -2.58 11.16
N SER A 238 6.62 -2.49 10.34
CA SER A 238 6.37 -1.33 9.49
C SER A 238 6.08 -0.07 10.30
N MET A 239 5.37 -0.20 11.42
CA MET A 239 5.08 0.92 12.32
C MET A 239 6.31 1.36 13.11
N SER A 240 7.15 0.44 13.57
CA SER A 240 8.34 0.75 14.36
C SER A 240 9.56 1.15 13.52
N LEU A 241 9.48 1.08 12.18
CA LEU A 241 10.62 1.19 11.26
C LEU A 241 11.86 0.43 11.73
N SER A 242 11.63 -0.73 12.35
CA SER A 242 12.70 -1.52 12.93
C SER A 242 12.45 -3.00 12.71
N LEU A 243 13.55 -3.73 12.50
CA LEU A 243 13.51 -5.18 12.40
C LEU A 243 14.72 -5.78 13.08
N GLU A 244 14.58 -7.02 13.57
CA GLU A 244 15.69 -7.81 14.07
C GLU A 244 16.09 -8.88 13.05
N GLY A 245 17.34 -8.83 12.59
CA GLY A 245 17.82 -9.74 11.57
C GLY A 245 19.18 -9.34 11.02
N ILE A 246 19.39 -9.61 9.73
CA ILE A 246 20.66 -9.33 9.05
C ILE A 246 20.69 -7.97 8.35
N GLY A 247 19.54 -7.29 8.19
CA GLY A 247 19.47 -5.99 7.51
C GLY A 247 19.62 -6.11 5.98
N ALA A 248 18.79 -6.94 5.36
CA ALA A 248 18.72 -7.09 3.91
C ALA A 248 17.25 -7.19 3.47
N GLN A 249 16.91 -6.52 2.37
CA GLN A 249 15.64 -6.71 1.68
C GLN A 249 15.78 -7.89 0.73
N LEU A 250 14.87 -8.84 0.85
CA LEU A 250 14.89 -10.09 0.09
C LEU A 250 13.73 -10.11 -0.90
N GLN A 251 13.98 -10.71 -2.06
CA GLN A 251 12.97 -10.93 -3.07
C GLN A 251 13.12 -12.35 -3.62
N LYS A 252 12.01 -13.03 -3.86
CA LYS A 252 12.03 -14.31 -4.56
C LYS A 252 12.16 -14.05 -6.06
N GLN A 253 13.15 -14.66 -6.68
CA GLN A 253 13.30 -14.72 -8.13
C GLN A 253 13.34 -16.19 -8.52
N ASP A 254 12.28 -16.65 -9.18
CA ASP A 254 12.03 -18.06 -9.47
C ASP A 254 11.93 -18.93 -8.20
N ASP A 255 12.86 -19.86 -8.04
CA ASP A 255 12.99 -20.77 -6.90
C ASP A 255 14.01 -20.29 -5.86
N VAL A 256 14.63 -19.13 -6.08
CA VAL A 256 15.77 -18.68 -5.27
C VAL A 256 15.46 -17.35 -4.61
N VAL A 257 15.93 -17.19 -3.38
CA VAL A 257 15.85 -15.92 -2.66
C VAL A 257 17.06 -15.06 -3.00
N VAL A 258 16.80 -13.88 -3.54
CA VAL A 258 17.80 -12.90 -3.98
C VAL A 258 17.82 -11.72 -3.02
N ILE A 259 19.02 -11.24 -2.70
CA ILE A 259 19.20 -9.99 -1.98
C ILE A 259 18.88 -8.84 -2.93
N ARG A 260 17.78 -8.13 -2.67
CA ARG A 260 17.40 -6.95 -3.45
C ARG A 260 18.25 -5.74 -3.09
N GLU A 261 18.32 -5.45 -1.80
CA GLU A 261 19.07 -4.32 -1.27
C GLU A 261 19.61 -4.64 0.13
N LEU A 262 20.74 -4.04 0.49
CA LEU A 262 21.27 -4.09 1.84
C LEU A 262 20.87 -2.83 2.59
N ILE A 263 20.43 -3.00 3.84
CA ILE A 263 19.95 -1.90 4.65
C ILE A 263 21.16 -1.23 5.33
N ALA A 264 21.24 0.11 5.21
CA ALA A 264 22.31 0.90 5.81
C ALA A 264 22.43 0.63 7.32
N GLY A 265 23.65 0.48 7.82
CA GLY A 265 23.92 0.16 9.23
C GLY A 265 23.59 -1.29 9.64
N GLY A 266 23.02 -2.11 8.76
CA GLY A 266 22.70 -3.51 9.05
C GLY A 266 23.93 -4.44 9.05
N PRO A 267 23.84 -5.62 9.71
CA PRO A 267 24.92 -6.62 9.73
C PRO A 267 25.38 -7.09 8.34
N ALA A 268 24.45 -7.25 7.39
CA ALA A 268 24.74 -7.70 6.03
C ALA A 268 25.62 -6.68 5.30
N MET A 269 25.27 -5.39 5.34
CA MET A 269 26.08 -4.32 4.77
C MET A 269 27.43 -4.17 5.50
N SER A 270 27.40 -4.13 6.83
CA SER A 270 28.60 -3.98 7.67
C SER A 270 29.61 -5.10 7.48
N SER A 271 29.17 -6.30 7.05
CA SER A 271 30.05 -7.41 6.78
C SER A 271 30.97 -7.20 5.57
N GLY A 272 30.54 -6.41 4.58
CA GLY A 272 31.20 -6.25 3.28
C GLY A 272 31.24 -7.53 2.42
N LYS A 273 30.54 -8.60 2.83
CA LYS A 273 30.60 -9.93 2.16
C LYS A 273 29.39 -10.23 1.27
N LEU A 274 28.36 -9.40 1.34
CA LEU A 274 27.12 -9.53 0.57
C LEU A 274 26.94 -8.31 -0.32
N LYS A 275 26.22 -8.49 -1.42
CA LYS A 275 25.79 -7.40 -2.31
C LYS A 275 24.41 -7.68 -2.91
N ALA A 276 23.80 -6.65 -3.50
CA ALA A 276 22.57 -6.80 -4.27
C ALA A 276 22.77 -7.81 -5.43
N GLY A 277 21.77 -8.65 -5.65
CA GLY A 277 21.78 -9.73 -6.64
C GLY A 277 22.33 -11.07 -6.12
N ASP A 278 22.98 -11.12 -4.96
CA ASP A 278 23.44 -12.38 -4.37
C ASP A 278 22.26 -13.29 -4.02
N ARG A 279 22.45 -14.60 -4.19
CA ARG A 279 21.41 -15.62 -4.00
C ARG A 279 21.64 -16.42 -2.74
N ILE A 280 20.65 -16.50 -1.87
CA ILE A 280 20.65 -17.32 -0.67
C ILE A 280 20.12 -18.71 -1.05
N VAL A 281 20.91 -19.75 -0.80
CA VAL A 281 20.54 -21.15 -1.14
C VAL A 281 20.42 -22.06 0.07
N ALA A 282 21.06 -21.72 1.20
CA ALA A 282 20.83 -22.43 2.46
C ALA A 282 20.96 -21.52 3.68
N VAL A 283 20.24 -21.86 4.76
CA VAL A 283 20.27 -21.13 6.03
C VAL A 283 20.54 -22.10 7.18
N GLY A 284 21.43 -21.73 8.09
CA GLY A 284 21.72 -22.50 9.30
C GLY A 284 21.62 -21.64 10.56
N GLN A 285 20.96 -22.17 11.59
CA GLN A 285 20.78 -21.49 12.87
C GLN A 285 22.01 -21.63 13.77
N GLY A 286 22.39 -20.53 14.43
CA GLY A 286 23.52 -20.49 15.36
C GLY A 286 24.85 -20.90 14.73
N ALA A 287 25.84 -21.18 15.58
CA ALA A 287 27.16 -21.64 15.15
C ALA A 287 27.13 -23.08 14.59
N ASN A 288 26.27 -23.94 15.15
CA ASN A 288 26.33 -25.40 14.95
C ASN A 288 25.03 -26.05 14.44
N GLY A 289 23.98 -25.29 14.13
CA GLY A 289 22.75 -25.86 13.57
C GLY A 289 22.97 -26.57 12.22
N ALA A 290 22.03 -27.42 11.81
CA ALA A 290 22.07 -27.94 10.45
C ALA A 290 21.90 -26.79 9.45
N MET A 291 22.55 -26.90 8.28
CA MET A 291 22.23 -26.05 7.14
C MET A 291 21.04 -26.66 6.43
N GLU A 292 19.99 -25.87 6.26
CA GLU A 292 18.78 -26.25 5.55
C GLU A 292 18.82 -25.62 4.15
N ASP A 293 18.70 -26.44 3.11
CA ASP A 293 18.49 -25.97 1.73
C ASP A 293 17.12 -25.29 1.65
N ILE A 294 17.10 -24.05 1.15
CA ILE A 294 15.91 -23.21 1.06
C ILE A 294 15.46 -22.94 -0.37
N ILE A 295 16.04 -23.61 -1.36
CA ILE A 295 15.60 -23.51 -2.76
C ILE A 295 14.15 -24.02 -2.86
N GLY A 296 13.31 -23.23 -3.51
CA GLY A 296 11.88 -23.50 -3.68
C GLY A 296 11.00 -23.14 -2.48
N TRP A 297 11.58 -22.72 -1.35
CA TRP A 297 10.79 -22.31 -0.19
C TRP A 297 9.98 -21.03 -0.49
N ARG A 298 8.93 -20.81 0.30
CA ARG A 298 8.23 -19.53 0.32
C ARG A 298 9.17 -18.47 0.89
N LEU A 299 9.12 -17.26 0.32
CA LEU A 299 9.97 -16.15 0.78
C LEU A 299 9.82 -15.91 2.29
N ASP A 300 8.60 -15.99 2.79
CA ASP A 300 8.26 -15.76 4.19
C ASP A 300 8.94 -16.77 5.13
N ASP A 301 8.98 -18.05 4.75
CA ASP A 301 9.63 -19.08 5.56
C ASP A 301 11.15 -18.89 5.59
N VAL A 302 11.73 -18.42 4.49
CA VAL A 302 13.15 -18.06 4.42
C VAL A 302 13.43 -16.84 5.29
N VAL A 303 12.58 -15.81 5.22
CA VAL A 303 12.69 -14.60 6.04
C VAL A 303 12.63 -14.96 7.54
N ASP A 304 11.70 -15.82 7.96
CA ASP A 304 11.57 -16.27 9.35
C ASP A 304 12.84 -16.99 9.84
N LYS A 305 13.48 -17.80 8.99
CA LYS A 305 14.75 -18.46 9.31
C LYS A 305 15.92 -17.46 9.40
N ILE A 306 15.95 -16.44 8.55
CA ILE A 306 17.03 -15.44 8.52
C ILE A 306 16.89 -14.45 9.68
N LYS A 307 15.67 -14.05 10.01
CA LYS A 307 15.34 -13.24 11.18
C LYS A 307 15.64 -13.98 12.48
N GLY A 308 15.66 -13.24 13.57
CA GLY A 308 15.88 -13.78 14.91
C GLY A 308 16.44 -12.73 15.85
N ALA A 309 16.41 -13.06 17.13
CA ALA A 309 16.77 -12.14 18.20
C ALA A 309 18.17 -11.53 18.00
N LYS A 310 18.30 -10.24 18.31
CA LYS A 310 19.59 -9.52 18.36
C LYS A 310 20.66 -10.33 19.11
N GLY A 311 21.86 -10.37 18.55
CA GLY A 311 23.03 -11.06 19.10
C GLY A 311 23.11 -12.55 18.77
N THR A 312 22.03 -13.16 18.26
CA THR A 312 22.08 -14.54 17.77
C THR A 312 22.78 -14.61 16.40
N GLN A 313 23.34 -15.78 16.08
CA GLN A 313 24.10 -15.99 14.85
C GLN A 313 23.26 -16.73 13.80
N VAL A 314 23.44 -16.37 12.53
CA VAL A 314 22.91 -17.09 11.37
C VAL A 314 24.02 -17.33 10.36
N ARG A 315 23.97 -18.48 9.69
CA ARG A 315 24.86 -18.87 8.60
C ARG A 315 24.08 -18.95 7.31
N LEU A 316 24.60 -18.36 6.25
CA LEU A 316 23.99 -18.32 4.93
C LEU A 316 24.97 -18.91 3.93
N ASP A 317 24.51 -19.87 3.13
CA ASP A 317 25.25 -20.29 1.94
C ASP A 317 24.76 -19.44 0.77
N ILE A 318 25.70 -18.70 0.17
CA ILE A 318 25.42 -17.66 -0.83
C ILE A 318 26.07 -18.01 -2.15
N VAL A 319 25.28 -17.95 -3.22
CA VAL A 319 25.79 -18.01 -4.59
C VAL A 319 25.87 -16.57 -5.13
N PRO A 320 27.08 -16.05 -5.43
CA PRO A 320 27.25 -14.69 -5.94
C PRO A 320 26.41 -14.43 -7.18
N ALA A 321 25.94 -13.19 -7.37
CA ALA A 321 25.09 -12.80 -8.50
C ALA A 321 25.65 -13.23 -9.87
N GLU A 322 26.96 -13.13 -10.06
CA GLU A 322 27.66 -13.39 -11.34
C GLU A 322 27.97 -14.88 -11.57
N ALA A 323 27.82 -15.72 -10.55
CA ALA A 323 28.07 -17.15 -10.66
C ALA A 323 26.88 -17.87 -11.31
N VAL A 324 27.09 -19.09 -11.82
CA VAL A 324 25.96 -19.97 -12.16
C VAL A 324 25.34 -20.48 -10.86
N LEU A 325 24.03 -20.72 -10.83
CA LEU A 325 23.33 -21.14 -9.60
C LEU A 325 23.94 -22.41 -8.97
N ASP A 326 24.38 -23.37 -9.79
CA ASP A 326 25.01 -24.63 -9.35
C ASP A 326 26.47 -24.47 -8.87
N SER A 327 26.99 -23.24 -8.84
CA SER A 327 28.34 -22.97 -8.34
C SER A 327 28.41 -23.27 -6.84
N LYS A 328 29.60 -23.70 -6.37
CA LYS A 328 29.84 -23.92 -4.95
C LYS A 328 29.50 -22.66 -4.13
N PRO A 329 28.56 -22.73 -3.17
CA PRO A 329 28.18 -21.58 -2.36
C PRO A 329 29.30 -21.12 -1.41
N ASN A 330 29.34 -19.82 -1.16
CA ASN A 330 30.18 -19.20 -0.15
C ASN A 330 29.42 -19.11 1.17
N ARG A 331 29.96 -19.71 2.23
CA ARG A 331 29.36 -19.62 3.56
C ARG A 331 29.70 -18.30 4.22
N ILE A 332 28.67 -17.56 4.63
CA ILE A 332 28.77 -16.31 5.35
C ILE A 332 28.10 -16.46 6.71
N VAL A 333 28.75 -15.94 7.75
CA VAL A 333 28.25 -15.96 9.12
C VAL A 333 27.96 -14.52 9.53
N LEU A 334 26.75 -14.25 9.99
CA LEU A 334 26.31 -12.93 10.44
C LEU A 334 25.72 -13.03 11.85
N ASN A 335 25.96 -12.00 12.66
CA ASN A 335 25.27 -11.81 13.92
C ASN A 335 24.08 -10.88 13.68
N ARG A 336 22.90 -11.28 14.14
CA ARG A 336 21.68 -10.50 13.98
C ARG A 336 21.71 -9.27 14.87
N ALA A 337 21.13 -8.18 14.39
CA ALA A 337 21.01 -6.92 15.13
C ALA A 337 19.61 -6.33 14.97
N LYS A 338 19.24 -5.41 15.87
CA LYS A 338 18.12 -4.49 15.62
C LYS A 338 18.60 -3.46 14.60
N ILE A 339 17.91 -3.35 13.47
CA ILE A 339 18.21 -2.44 12.38
C ILE A 339 17.08 -1.42 12.30
N ARG A 340 17.44 -0.15 12.18
CA ARG A 340 16.52 0.95 11.88
C ARG A 340 16.43 1.15 10.37
N LEU A 341 15.21 1.30 9.86
CA LEU A 341 14.93 1.49 8.44
C LEU A 341 15.02 2.98 8.07
N GLU A 342 16.23 3.55 8.12
CA GLU A 342 16.45 5.01 7.92
C GLU A 342 15.98 5.49 6.54
N GLU A 343 16.04 4.65 5.51
CA GLU A 343 15.54 4.99 4.17
C GLU A 343 14.02 5.20 4.14
N GLN A 344 13.29 4.64 5.11
CA GLN A 344 11.85 4.79 5.30
C GLN A 344 11.49 5.85 6.35
N ALA A 345 12.48 6.48 6.98
CA ALA A 345 12.26 7.56 7.94
C ALA A 345 12.07 8.91 7.23
N ALA A 346 11.74 9.96 8.00
CA ALA A 346 11.64 11.32 7.47
C ALA A 346 12.97 11.79 6.88
N LYS A 347 12.94 12.36 5.67
CA LYS A 347 14.12 12.88 4.97
C LYS A 347 14.00 14.39 4.76
N GLY A 348 15.10 15.10 4.96
CA GLY A 348 15.17 16.56 4.78
C GLY A 348 16.09 16.97 3.64
N GLU A 349 15.66 17.93 2.83
CA GLU A 349 16.49 18.62 1.83
C GLU A 349 16.25 20.14 1.85
N VAL A 350 17.13 20.92 1.24
CA VAL A 350 16.97 22.37 1.13
C VAL A 350 16.93 22.78 -0.34
N LEU A 351 15.81 23.33 -0.76
CA LEU A 351 15.61 23.90 -2.08
C LEU A 351 15.95 25.39 -2.07
N THR A 352 16.65 25.86 -3.10
CA THR A 352 16.89 27.30 -3.29
C THR A 352 15.99 27.81 -4.41
N ILE A 353 15.06 28.69 -4.06
CA ILE A 353 14.14 29.32 -5.00
C ILE A 353 14.76 30.63 -5.46
N PRO A 354 15.01 30.82 -6.78
CA PRO A 354 15.52 32.07 -7.31
C PRO A 354 14.58 33.23 -7.00
N GLY A 355 15.15 34.39 -6.68
CA GLY A 355 14.38 35.61 -6.51
C GLY A 355 13.84 36.12 -7.84
N VAL A 356 12.65 36.71 -7.81
CA VAL A 356 11.97 37.34 -8.96
C VAL A 356 11.88 38.85 -8.69
N ASP A 357 11.90 39.68 -9.72
CA ASP A 357 11.68 41.14 -9.63
C ASP A 357 12.58 41.87 -8.61
N GLY A 358 13.88 41.53 -8.60
CA GLY A 358 14.87 42.15 -7.73
C GLY A 358 14.87 41.65 -6.28
N GLN A 359 14.07 40.62 -5.97
CA GLN A 359 14.07 39.97 -4.66
C GLN A 359 15.26 39.02 -4.48
N PRO A 360 15.72 38.80 -3.24
CA PRO A 360 16.75 37.80 -2.96
C PRO A 360 16.20 36.37 -3.17
N ALA A 361 17.09 35.45 -3.52
CA ALA A 361 16.78 34.03 -3.49
C ALA A 361 16.44 33.59 -2.06
N ARG A 362 15.52 32.62 -1.93
CA ARG A 362 15.06 32.08 -0.65
C ARG A 362 15.38 30.60 -0.54
N ARG A 363 15.71 30.16 0.67
CA ARG A 363 16.03 28.76 0.99
C ARG A 363 14.84 28.13 1.70
N ILE A 364 14.28 27.08 1.14
CA ILE A 364 13.12 26.36 1.67
C ILE A 364 13.56 24.96 2.08
N GLY A 365 13.32 24.59 3.33
CA GLY A 365 13.54 23.25 3.83
C GLY A 365 12.36 22.38 3.47
N VAL A 366 12.60 21.22 2.87
CA VAL A 366 11.57 20.23 2.57
C VAL A 366 11.77 19.05 3.51
N ILE A 367 10.70 18.61 4.17
CA ILE A 367 10.67 17.35 4.91
C ILE A 367 9.71 16.41 4.19
N LYS A 368 10.25 15.36 3.58
CA LYS A 368 9.45 14.25 3.05
C LYS A 368 9.17 13.28 4.18
N LEU A 369 7.91 13.18 4.58
CA LEU A 369 7.46 12.27 5.63
C LEU A 369 6.66 11.13 4.99
N PRO A 370 7.21 9.92 4.88
CA PRO A 370 6.55 8.80 4.19
C PRO A 370 5.40 8.17 4.99
N ALA A 371 5.48 8.17 6.32
CA ALA A 371 4.46 7.64 7.23
C ALA A 371 4.54 8.29 8.61
N PHE A 372 3.47 8.20 9.40
CA PHE A 372 3.47 8.58 10.83
C PHE A 372 3.90 7.37 11.68
N TYR A 373 5.15 6.95 11.53
CA TYR A 373 5.71 5.78 12.21
C TYR A 373 6.00 6.01 13.69
N GLN A 374 5.87 4.96 14.49
CA GLN A 374 6.12 4.93 15.92
C GLN A 374 6.51 3.52 16.42
N ASP A 375 7.64 3.42 17.11
CA ASP A 375 8.00 2.25 17.91
C ASP A 375 7.25 2.30 19.26
N PHE A 376 6.05 1.70 19.30
CA PHE A 376 5.16 1.70 20.47
C PHE A 376 5.82 1.10 21.72
N GLU A 377 6.55 0.00 21.57
CA GLU A 377 7.25 -0.65 22.67
C GLU A 377 8.45 0.18 23.17
N GLY A 378 9.20 0.78 22.24
CA GLY A 378 10.27 1.73 22.55
C GLY A 378 9.75 2.94 23.35
N LYS A 379 8.64 3.54 22.91
CA LYS A 379 7.96 4.65 23.61
C LYS A 379 7.47 4.21 24.99
N ARG A 380 6.83 3.03 25.10
CA ARG A 380 6.32 2.50 26.38
C ARG A 380 7.42 2.24 27.41
N ARG A 381 8.61 1.83 26.96
CA ARG A 381 9.79 1.61 27.83
C ARG A 381 10.52 2.91 28.17
N ASN A 382 10.06 4.05 27.67
CA ASN A 382 10.70 5.36 27.81
C ASN A 382 12.18 5.31 27.38
N SER A 383 12.46 4.60 26.28
CA SER A 383 13.78 4.63 25.64
C SER A 383 14.00 6.01 25.02
N ASP A 384 15.19 6.57 25.15
CA ASP A 384 15.55 7.82 24.47
C ASP A 384 15.82 7.61 22.96
N ASP A 385 15.95 6.35 22.53
CA ASP A 385 16.26 5.96 21.16
C ASP A 385 15.20 4.98 20.65
N TYR A 386 14.18 5.51 19.98
CA TYR A 386 13.12 4.76 19.31
C TYR A 386 12.71 5.49 18.02
N ALA A 387 12.07 4.78 17.09
CA ALA A 387 11.59 5.40 15.86
C ALA A 387 10.33 6.22 16.15
N SER A 388 10.36 7.50 15.78
CA SER A 388 9.24 8.42 15.88
C SER A 388 9.33 9.46 14.77
N ALA A 389 8.24 9.57 14.00
CA ALA A 389 8.10 10.58 12.95
C ALA A 389 8.32 11.99 13.51
N THR A 390 7.79 12.27 14.71
CA THR A 390 7.91 13.55 15.39
C THR A 390 9.36 13.85 15.78
N LEU A 391 10.06 12.90 16.39
CA LEU A 391 11.45 13.11 16.83
C LEU A 391 12.39 13.36 15.64
N ASP A 392 12.23 12.58 14.57
CA ASP A 392 13.04 12.74 13.36
C ASP A 392 12.72 14.07 12.66
N THR A 393 11.45 14.42 12.52
CA THR A 393 11.00 15.70 11.95
C THR A 393 11.54 16.87 12.78
N LYS A 394 11.46 16.81 14.11
CA LYS A 394 12.02 17.84 15.01
C LYS A 394 13.52 18.02 14.80
N LYS A 395 14.28 16.93 14.66
CA LYS A 395 15.72 16.99 14.38
C LYS A 395 16.01 17.71 13.04
N LEU A 396 15.24 17.42 12.00
CA LEU A 396 15.36 18.08 10.69
C LEU A 396 15.03 19.58 10.78
N LEU A 397 13.93 19.95 11.45
CA LEU A 397 13.54 21.35 11.66
C LEU A 397 14.60 22.16 12.40
N LEU A 398 15.19 21.60 13.47
CA LEU A 398 16.30 22.23 14.19
C LEU A 398 17.53 22.41 13.29
N GLY A 399 17.81 21.42 12.42
CA GLY A 399 18.86 21.53 11.40
C GLY A 399 18.60 22.65 10.39
N PHE A 400 17.34 22.85 9.97
CA PHE A 400 16.96 23.95 9.09
C PHE A 400 17.07 25.33 9.77
N ARG A 401 16.68 25.43 11.05
CA ARG A 401 16.91 26.64 11.85
C ARG A 401 18.39 27.00 11.93
N ALA A 402 19.25 26.02 12.23
CA ALA A 402 20.70 26.23 12.29
C ALA A 402 21.29 26.67 10.93
N GLN A 403 20.63 26.30 9.83
CA GLN A 403 21.01 26.68 8.48
C GLN A 403 20.39 28.00 8.00
N ASN A 404 19.57 28.68 8.82
CA ASN A 404 18.83 29.90 8.44
C ASN A 404 17.99 29.70 7.16
N VAL A 405 17.23 28.61 7.12
CA VAL A 405 16.20 28.37 6.10
C VAL A 405 15.04 29.37 6.30
N ASP A 406 14.47 29.89 5.21
CA ASP A 406 13.43 30.93 5.21
C ASP A 406 12.00 30.38 5.43
N GLY A 407 11.77 29.10 5.13
CA GLY A 407 10.44 28.47 5.21
C GLY A 407 10.53 26.95 5.13
N VAL A 408 9.49 26.25 5.56
CA VAL A 408 9.43 24.77 5.52
C VAL A 408 8.22 24.28 4.72
N VAL A 409 8.44 23.28 3.86
CA VAL A 409 7.41 22.47 3.23
C VAL A 409 7.42 21.07 3.83
N ILE A 410 6.29 20.61 4.36
CA ILE A 410 6.10 19.20 4.77
C ILE A 410 5.43 18.46 3.62
N ASP A 411 6.14 17.54 2.99
CA ASP A 411 5.62 16.71 1.89
C ASP A 411 5.00 15.43 2.45
N LEU A 412 3.67 15.35 2.36
CA LEU A 412 2.83 14.24 2.78
C LEU A 412 2.23 13.50 1.57
N ARG A 413 2.69 13.76 0.35
CA ARG A 413 2.22 13.02 -0.83
C ARG A 413 2.49 11.53 -0.63
N TYR A 414 1.47 10.72 -0.89
CA TYR A 414 1.49 9.27 -0.73
C TYR A 414 1.70 8.78 0.72
N ASN A 415 1.59 9.66 1.72
CA ASN A 415 1.62 9.27 3.13
C ASN A 415 0.22 8.82 3.60
N GLY A 416 0.01 7.51 3.67
CA GLY A 416 -1.25 6.88 4.09
C GLY A 416 -1.61 7.03 5.58
N GLY A 417 -0.78 7.73 6.37
CA GLY A 417 -0.97 7.98 7.79
C GLY A 417 -0.07 7.12 8.69
N GLY A 418 -0.60 6.73 9.85
CA GLY A 418 0.14 5.98 10.86
C GLY A 418 -0.44 6.23 12.26
N SER A 419 0.42 6.41 13.25
CA SER A 419 0.03 6.62 14.64
C SER A 419 -0.71 7.94 14.83
N LEU A 420 -1.88 7.88 15.47
CA LEU A 420 -2.65 9.06 15.88
C LEU A 420 -1.82 9.94 16.84
N ALA A 421 -1.08 9.34 17.76
CA ALA A 421 -0.24 10.06 18.70
C ALA A 421 0.86 10.85 17.97
N GLU A 422 1.47 10.27 16.94
CA GLU A 422 2.45 11.00 16.12
C GLU A 422 1.80 12.16 15.34
N ALA A 423 0.54 12.06 14.94
CA ALA A 423 -0.15 13.19 14.30
C ALA A 423 -0.30 14.38 15.27
N VAL A 424 -0.65 14.10 16.53
CA VAL A 424 -0.77 15.10 17.59
C VAL A 424 0.60 15.68 17.93
N ASP A 425 1.57 14.83 18.27
CA ASP A 425 2.92 15.21 18.68
C ASP A 425 3.64 16.01 17.56
N LEU A 426 3.47 15.62 16.28
CA LEU A 426 4.05 16.32 15.14
C LEU A 426 3.39 17.67 14.89
N THR A 427 2.07 17.80 15.10
CA THR A 427 1.39 19.10 15.00
C THR A 427 1.93 20.09 16.03
N GLY A 428 2.23 19.63 17.25
CA GLY A 428 2.87 20.43 18.32
C GLY A 428 4.27 20.97 17.97
N LEU A 429 4.91 20.46 16.91
CA LEU A 429 6.15 21.07 16.41
C LEU A 429 5.93 22.45 15.77
N PHE A 430 4.68 22.81 15.45
CA PHE A 430 4.30 24.00 14.70
C PHE A 430 3.28 24.90 15.43
N ILE A 431 2.52 24.36 16.37
CA ILE A 431 1.58 25.10 17.23
C ILE A 431 2.08 25.10 18.68
N ASP A 432 1.84 26.17 19.44
CA ASP A 432 2.28 26.25 20.85
C ASP A 432 1.53 25.27 21.75
N LYS A 433 0.20 25.41 21.86
CA LYS A 433 -0.68 24.51 22.62
C LYS A 433 -2.05 24.44 21.98
N GLY A 434 -2.74 23.32 22.20
CA GLY A 434 -4.18 23.24 21.98
C GLY A 434 -4.63 21.95 21.28
N PRO A 435 -5.93 21.86 20.99
CA PRO A 435 -6.55 20.66 20.44
C PRO A 435 -6.11 20.41 18.99
N VAL A 436 -5.61 19.21 18.71
CA VAL A 436 -5.24 18.81 17.34
C VAL A 436 -6.36 18.02 16.68
N VAL A 437 -7.05 17.18 17.45
CA VAL A 437 -8.08 16.28 16.90
C VAL A 437 -9.10 15.93 17.97
N GLN A 438 -10.35 15.77 17.55
CA GLN A 438 -11.43 15.24 18.38
C GLN A 438 -11.77 13.83 17.93
N VAL A 439 -11.88 12.90 18.87
CA VAL A 439 -12.16 11.48 18.61
C VAL A 439 -13.50 11.11 19.23
N ARG A 440 -14.46 10.72 18.40
CA ARG A 440 -15.79 10.25 18.82
C ARG A 440 -15.86 8.74 18.77
N GLU A 441 -16.02 8.12 19.93
CA GLU A 441 -16.17 6.67 20.09
C GLU A 441 -17.59 6.19 19.74
N SER A 442 -17.78 4.87 19.64
CA SER A 442 -19.08 4.24 19.34
C SER A 442 -20.20 4.63 20.32
N GLY A 443 -19.86 4.85 21.59
CA GLY A 443 -20.79 5.31 22.64
C GLY A 443 -21.16 6.79 22.57
N GLY A 444 -20.65 7.54 21.59
CA GLY A 444 -20.91 8.97 21.42
C GLY A 444 -20.02 9.89 22.26
N ARG A 445 -19.17 9.34 23.13
CA ARG A 445 -18.17 10.11 23.88
C ARG A 445 -17.16 10.73 22.92
N VAL A 446 -16.96 12.04 23.06
CA VAL A 446 -15.95 12.80 22.32
C VAL A 446 -14.78 13.08 23.25
N GLN A 447 -13.58 12.68 22.84
CA GLN A 447 -12.31 13.03 23.48
C GLN A 447 -11.58 14.04 22.60
N VAL A 448 -10.74 14.87 23.21
CA VAL A 448 -9.96 15.88 22.51
C VAL A 448 -8.49 15.61 22.80
N ASP A 449 -7.77 15.20 21.77
CA ASP A 449 -6.32 15.00 21.87
C ASP A 449 -5.63 16.30 21.49
N SER A 450 -4.76 16.77 22.37
CA SER A 450 -4.15 18.10 22.33
C SER A 450 -2.66 18.01 22.49
N ASP A 451 -1.93 18.95 21.91
CA ASP A 451 -0.57 19.21 22.32
C ASP A 451 -0.56 20.01 23.64
N GLY A 452 0.17 19.47 24.61
CA GLY A 452 0.31 20.04 25.95
C GLY A 452 1.68 20.70 26.19
N ASP A 453 2.65 20.49 25.31
CA ASP A 453 3.99 21.04 25.43
C ASP A 453 3.98 22.55 25.15
N THR A 454 5.03 23.29 25.55
CA THR A 454 5.10 24.74 25.28
C THR A 454 6.26 25.01 24.33
N GLY A 455 6.05 25.92 23.39
CA GLY A 455 7.00 26.30 22.36
C GLY A 455 6.98 25.37 21.16
N VAL A 456 7.63 25.81 20.08
CA VAL A 456 7.62 25.09 18.79
C VAL A 456 9.02 24.83 18.25
N ALA A 457 9.13 23.72 17.52
CA ALA A 457 10.33 23.41 16.76
C ALA A 457 10.46 24.26 15.50
N TRP A 458 9.35 24.78 14.96
CA TRP A 458 9.33 25.71 13.84
C TRP A 458 8.22 26.76 13.95
N ASP A 459 8.59 28.03 14.02
CA ASP A 459 7.71 29.21 14.12
C ASP A 459 7.63 30.03 12.82
N GLY A 460 8.46 29.73 11.82
CA GLY A 460 8.50 30.42 10.53
C GLY A 460 7.41 29.98 9.54
N PRO A 461 7.50 30.44 8.27
CA PRO A 461 6.60 30.07 7.18
C PRO A 461 6.49 28.56 7.00
N LEU A 462 5.27 28.07 6.76
CA LEU A 462 4.95 26.66 6.63
C LEU A 462 4.00 26.43 5.47
N ALA A 463 4.31 25.43 4.64
CA ALA A 463 3.34 24.81 3.74
C ALA A 463 3.31 23.29 3.93
N VAL A 464 2.19 22.67 3.58
CA VAL A 464 2.00 21.22 3.59
C VAL A 464 1.58 20.79 2.19
N LEU A 465 2.37 19.94 1.56
CA LEU A 465 2.10 19.40 0.23
C LEU A 465 1.40 18.04 0.37
N ILE A 466 0.20 17.94 -0.18
CA ILE A 466 -0.68 16.76 -0.08
C ILE A 466 -1.10 16.26 -1.46
N ASN A 467 -1.52 14.98 -1.53
CA ASN A 467 -2.20 14.45 -2.71
C ASN A 467 -3.29 13.46 -2.32
N ARG A 468 -3.92 12.83 -3.33
CA ARG A 468 -4.95 11.81 -3.11
C ARG A 468 -4.49 10.60 -2.27
N GLY A 469 -3.18 10.33 -2.21
CA GLY A 469 -2.58 9.28 -1.38
C GLY A 469 -2.30 9.69 0.07
N SER A 470 -2.49 10.97 0.43
CA SER A 470 -2.41 11.44 1.81
C SER A 470 -3.67 11.01 2.57
N ALA A 471 -3.54 10.28 3.68
CA ALA A 471 -4.69 9.76 4.42
C ALA A 471 -4.49 9.76 5.95
N SER A 472 -5.60 9.69 6.71
CA SER A 472 -5.61 9.46 8.17
C SER A 472 -4.79 10.51 8.94
N ALA A 473 -3.72 10.12 9.63
CA ALA A 473 -2.81 11.03 10.36
C ALA A 473 -2.30 12.21 9.50
N SER A 474 -2.05 12.00 8.20
CA SER A 474 -1.70 13.08 7.26
C SER A 474 -2.80 14.12 7.13
N GLU A 475 -4.06 13.68 7.13
CA GLU A 475 -5.25 14.54 7.03
C GLU A 475 -5.53 15.25 8.36
N ILE A 476 -5.26 14.60 9.49
CA ILE A 476 -5.30 15.23 10.82
C ILE A 476 -4.29 16.37 10.89
N PHE A 477 -3.03 16.09 10.52
CA PHE A 477 -1.98 17.11 10.54
C PHE A 477 -2.31 18.26 9.58
N ALA A 478 -2.58 17.97 8.30
CA ALA A 478 -2.88 19.01 7.31
C ALA A 478 -4.12 19.82 7.69
N GLY A 479 -5.19 19.15 8.12
CA GLY A 479 -6.42 19.79 8.54
C GLY A 479 -6.26 20.63 9.81
N ALA A 480 -5.46 20.18 10.79
CA ALA A 480 -5.15 20.98 11.97
C ALA A 480 -4.31 22.21 11.60
N ILE A 481 -3.27 22.07 10.77
CA ILE A 481 -2.47 23.21 10.30
C ILE A 481 -3.35 24.25 9.57
N GLN A 482 -4.33 23.79 8.78
CA GLN A 482 -5.29 24.64 8.08
C GLN A 482 -6.27 25.31 9.05
N ASP A 483 -6.92 24.56 9.95
CA ASP A 483 -7.89 25.08 10.92
C ASP A 483 -7.28 26.12 11.85
N TYR A 484 -6.00 25.95 12.23
CA TYR A 484 -5.25 26.91 13.04
C TYR A 484 -4.78 28.15 12.26
N GLY A 485 -4.89 28.15 10.93
CA GLY A 485 -4.27 29.16 10.07
C GLY A 485 -2.75 29.22 10.24
N ARG A 486 -2.11 28.06 10.49
CA ARG A 486 -0.67 27.98 10.78
C ARG A 486 0.19 27.88 9.51
N GLY A 487 -0.32 27.27 8.45
CA GLY A 487 0.39 27.02 7.20
C GLY A 487 -0.54 26.87 6.01
N LEU A 488 0.01 27.00 4.80
CA LEU A 488 -0.72 26.81 3.55
C LEU A 488 -0.79 25.32 3.18
N ILE A 489 -1.95 24.83 2.77
CA ILE A 489 -2.14 23.49 2.23
C ILE A 489 -2.12 23.57 0.70
N ILE A 490 -1.26 22.78 0.06
CA ILE A 490 -1.01 22.82 -1.39
C ILE A 490 -1.12 21.41 -1.97
N GLY A 491 -1.67 21.26 -3.17
CA GLY A 491 -1.64 19.99 -3.91
C GLY A 491 -3.03 19.49 -4.31
N GLU A 492 -3.34 18.22 -4.06
CA GLU A 492 -4.65 17.64 -4.38
C GLU A 492 -5.48 17.40 -3.11
N THR A 493 -6.80 17.29 -3.24
CA THR A 493 -7.66 16.84 -2.12
C THR A 493 -7.24 15.44 -1.66
N THR A 494 -7.11 15.27 -0.36
CA THR A 494 -6.65 14.01 0.27
C THR A 494 -7.64 12.85 0.11
N PHE A 495 -7.28 11.68 0.62
CA PHE A 495 -8.02 10.43 0.49
C PHE A 495 -9.44 10.48 1.07
N GLY A 496 -9.63 11.17 2.20
CA GLY A 496 -10.91 11.30 2.90
C GLY A 496 -11.12 10.27 4.01
N LYS A 497 -10.08 9.77 4.66
CA LYS A 497 -10.23 8.83 5.77
C LYS A 497 -10.47 9.60 7.07
N GLY A 498 -11.58 9.32 7.75
CA GLY A 498 -12.00 9.98 8.99
C GLY A 498 -12.22 9.04 10.17
N THR A 499 -11.59 7.86 10.15
CA THR A 499 -11.74 6.81 11.16
C THR A 499 -10.42 6.45 11.83
N VAL A 500 -10.51 6.08 13.11
CA VAL A 500 -9.38 5.63 13.93
C VAL A 500 -9.49 4.12 14.15
N GLN A 501 -8.40 3.42 13.89
CA GLN A 501 -8.29 1.99 14.16
C GLN A 501 -7.43 1.71 15.39
N ASN A 502 -7.76 0.63 16.10
CA ASN A 502 -6.96 0.07 17.17
C ASN A 502 -6.66 -1.40 16.90
N LEU A 503 -5.51 -1.90 17.36
CA LEU A 503 -5.17 -3.31 17.30
C LEU A 503 -5.67 -4.04 18.54
N VAL A 504 -6.47 -5.07 18.33
CA VAL A 504 -6.95 -5.98 19.37
C VAL A 504 -6.19 -7.30 19.24
N ASP A 505 -5.37 -7.59 20.24
CA ASP A 505 -4.57 -8.80 20.33
C ASP A 505 -5.44 -9.99 20.77
N LEU A 506 -5.65 -10.95 19.86
CA LEU A 506 -6.48 -12.13 20.13
C LEU A 506 -5.76 -13.14 21.03
N ASP A 507 -4.42 -13.06 21.13
CA ASP A 507 -3.62 -13.97 21.96
C ASP A 507 -3.83 -13.70 23.46
N ARG A 508 -4.36 -12.52 23.82
CA ARG A 508 -4.68 -12.13 25.21
C ARG A 508 -6.01 -12.68 25.71
N TRP A 509 -6.70 -13.48 24.91
CA TRP A 509 -7.96 -14.08 25.32
C TRP A 509 -7.77 -15.01 26.54
N PRO A 510 -8.61 -14.91 27.59
CA PRO A 510 -8.52 -15.78 28.76
C PRO A 510 -8.58 -17.26 28.35
N MET A 511 -7.76 -18.11 28.98
CA MET A 511 -7.58 -19.55 28.68
C MET A 511 -6.72 -19.88 27.44
N ASN A 512 -5.94 -18.94 26.91
CA ASN A 512 -4.94 -19.26 25.89
C ASN A 512 -3.80 -20.13 26.48
N ASN A 513 -3.60 -21.33 25.92
CA ASN A 513 -2.54 -22.28 26.29
C ASN A 513 -1.30 -22.15 25.37
N GLY A 514 -0.92 -20.92 25.02
CA GLY A 514 0.24 -20.64 24.17
C GLY A 514 -0.01 -20.70 22.65
N GLN A 515 -1.27 -20.74 22.23
CA GLN A 515 -1.68 -20.62 20.83
C GLN A 515 -1.59 -19.15 20.38
N ARG A 516 -1.36 -18.93 19.08
CA ARG A 516 -1.35 -17.60 18.46
C ARG A 516 -2.48 -17.51 17.45
N PHE A 517 -3.46 -16.65 17.74
CA PHE A 517 -4.64 -16.39 16.94
C PHE A 517 -4.50 -15.12 16.09
N GLY A 518 -3.51 -14.26 16.38
CA GLY A 518 -3.25 -13.04 15.62
C GLY A 518 -3.94 -11.81 16.20
N GLN A 519 -4.25 -10.84 15.35
CA GLN A 519 -4.79 -9.54 15.78
C GLN A 519 -5.93 -9.08 14.88
N VAL A 520 -6.82 -8.26 15.43
CA VAL A 520 -7.84 -7.54 14.66
C VAL A 520 -7.54 -6.06 14.71
N LYS A 521 -7.32 -5.45 13.56
CA LYS A 521 -7.31 -4.00 13.40
C LYS A 521 -8.75 -3.56 13.27
N LEU A 522 -9.26 -2.83 14.24
CA LEU A 522 -10.67 -2.51 14.39
C LEU A 522 -10.90 -1.01 14.35
N THR A 523 -11.84 -0.54 13.54
CA THR A 523 -12.33 0.84 13.63
C THR A 523 -13.12 1.04 14.93
N ILE A 524 -12.60 1.89 15.83
CA ILE A 524 -13.18 2.16 17.16
C ILE A 524 -13.79 3.55 17.29
N ALA A 525 -13.41 4.48 16.41
CA ALA A 525 -13.83 5.88 16.50
C ALA A 525 -13.81 6.59 15.14
N GLN A 526 -14.51 7.72 15.08
CA GLN A 526 -14.36 8.73 14.03
C GLN A 526 -13.56 9.90 14.57
N PHE A 527 -12.73 10.52 13.73
CA PHE A 527 -12.01 11.74 14.09
C PHE A 527 -12.55 12.98 13.36
N PHE A 528 -12.35 14.12 14.02
CA PHE A 528 -12.77 15.44 13.58
C PHE A 528 -11.64 16.44 13.83
N LEU A 529 -11.50 17.39 12.92
CA LEU A 529 -10.55 18.48 13.02
C LEU A 529 -10.96 19.47 14.13
N PRO A 530 -10.07 20.38 14.58
CA PRO A 530 -10.36 21.35 15.62
C PRO A 530 -11.60 22.21 15.36
N GLY A 531 -11.83 22.58 14.09
CA GLY A 531 -13.02 23.30 13.60
C GLY A 531 -14.32 22.46 13.56
N GLY A 532 -14.24 21.19 13.95
CA GLY A 532 -15.36 20.25 14.13
C GLY A 532 -15.73 19.44 12.89
N SER A 533 -15.15 19.74 11.73
CA SER A 533 -15.39 19.00 10.48
C SER A 533 -14.69 17.64 10.49
N SER A 534 -15.33 16.60 9.94
CA SER A 534 -14.64 15.34 9.64
C SER A 534 -13.96 15.41 8.28
N THR A 535 -12.91 14.61 8.09
CA THR A 535 -12.28 14.34 6.79
C THR A 535 -13.00 13.21 6.04
N GLN A 536 -13.86 12.42 6.70
CA GLN A 536 -14.50 11.23 6.12
C GLN A 536 -15.17 11.54 4.77
N ASN A 537 -14.84 10.79 3.72
CA ASN A 537 -15.27 10.93 2.31
C ASN A 537 -14.90 12.24 1.59
N LYS A 538 -14.48 13.30 2.30
CA LYS A 538 -14.20 14.62 1.70
C LYS A 538 -12.71 14.94 1.61
N GLY A 539 -11.94 14.48 2.58
CA GLY A 539 -10.54 14.84 2.77
C GLY A 539 -10.34 16.28 3.23
N VAL A 540 -9.08 16.69 3.24
CA VAL A 540 -8.60 18.06 3.38
C VAL A 540 -8.49 18.65 1.98
N VAL A 541 -9.17 19.77 1.76
CA VAL A 541 -9.13 20.50 0.50
C VAL A 541 -7.97 21.50 0.56
N PRO A 542 -7.04 21.48 -0.41
CA PRO A 542 -5.90 22.39 -0.40
C PRO A 542 -6.35 23.84 -0.63
N ASP A 543 -5.61 24.78 -0.03
CA ASP A 543 -5.78 26.22 -0.25
C ASP A 543 -5.39 26.60 -1.69
N ILE A 544 -4.33 25.97 -2.21
CA ILE A 544 -3.91 26.08 -3.62
C ILE A 544 -3.89 24.68 -4.24
N ALA A 545 -4.85 24.45 -5.14
CA ALA A 545 -5.02 23.16 -5.79
C ALA A 545 -4.12 23.00 -7.02
N PHE A 546 -3.47 21.84 -7.13
CA PHE A 546 -2.83 21.35 -8.35
C PHE A 546 -3.81 20.48 -9.16
N PRO A 547 -3.55 20.28 -10.47
CA PRO A 547 -4.28 19.33 -11.29
C PRO A 547 -4.39 17.94 -10.65
N VAL A 548 -5.59 17.36 -10.68
CA VAL A 548 -5.88 16.07 -10.05
C VAL A 548 -5.33 14.92 -10.92
N SER A 549 -4.41 14.13 -10.36
CA SER A 549 -3.82 12.96 -11.02
C SER A 549 -4.76 11.75 -11.07
N VAL A 550 -5.53 11.49 -10.00
CA VAL A 550 -6.48 10.37 -9.90
C VAL A 550 -7.84 10.87 -9.38
N ASP A 551 -8.92 10.46 -10.05
CA ASP A 551 -10.28 10.93 -9.70
C ASP A 551 -10.77 10.35 -8.37
N ALA A 552 -11.59 11.13 -7.66
CA ALA A 552 -12.16 10.73 -6.38
C ALA A 552 -13.08 9.49 -6.45
N SER A 553 -13.65 9.23 -7.63
CA SER A 553 -14.46 8.04 -7.92
C SER A 553 -13.61 6.78 -8.19
N GLU A 554 -12.32 6.93 -8.46
CA GLU A 554 -11.41 5.82 -8.75
C GLU A 554 -10.55 5.46 -7.53
N PHE A 555 -10.16 6.48 -6.74
CA PHE A 555 -9.31 6.30 -5.57
C PHE A 555 -9.68 7.29 -4.47
N GLY A 556 -9.98 6.77 -3.27
CA GLY A 556 -10.38 7.56 -2.10
C GLY A 556 -11.34 6.81 -1.20
N GLU A 557 -11.62 7.35 -0.01
CA GLU A 557 -12.56 6.74 0.94
C GLU A 557 -13.97 6.58 0.33
N SER A 558 -14.36 7.52 -0.54
CA SER A 558 -15.64 7.54 -1.23
C SER A 558 -15.87 6.38 -2.19
N THR A 559 -14.84 5.59 -2.51
CA THR A 559 -14.98 4.42 -3.40
C THR A 559 -15.42 3.16 -2.66
N TYR A 560 -15.39 3.15 -1.32
CA TYR A 560 -15.90 2.04 -0.53
C TYR A 560 -17.41 2.16 -0.30
N ASP A 561 -18.17 1.15 -0.74
CA ASP A 561 -19.63 1.09 -0.60
C ASP A 561 -20.13 1.25 0.85
N ASN A 562 -19.32 0.83 1.83
CA ASN A 562 -19.65 0.83 3.25
C ASN A 562 -18.83 1.86 4.07
N ALA A 563 -18.18 2.83 3.41
CA ALA A 563 -17.55 3.94 4.12
C ALA A 563 -18.57 4.69 4.99
N LEU A 564 -18.10 5.20 6.13
CA LEU A 564 -18.95 6.01 7.00
C LEU A 564 -19.33 7.33 6.31
N PRO A 565 -20.51 7.91 6.59
CA PRO A 565 -20.87 9.20 6.01
C PRO A 565 -20.05 10.33 6.64
N TRP A 566 -19.87 11.41 5.88
CA TRP A 566 -19.31 12.65 6.40
C TRP A 566 -20.24 13.26 7.46
N THR A 567 -19.66 13.82 8.52
CA THR A 567 -20.40 14.52 9.58
C THR A 567 -19.55 15.62 10.21
N ARG A 568 -20.18 16.42 11.08
CA ARG A 568 -19.56 17.55 11.78
C ARG A 568 -20.01 17.54 13.24
N ILE A 569 -19.11 17.91 14.14
CA ILE A 569 -19.39 18.15 15.55
C ILE A 569 -19.06 19.60 15.93
N ALA A 570 -19.28 19.95 17.20
CA ALA A 570 -18.90 21.28 17.69
C ALA A 570 -17.38 21.49 17.53
N ALA A 571 -17.00 22.72 17.15
CA ALA A 571 -15.61 23.13 17.16
C ALA A 571 -15.09 23.24 18.60
N VAL A 572 -13.81 22.97 18.80
CA VAL A 572 -13.14 23.22 20.09
C VAL A 572 -12.42 24.57 19.98
N PRO A 573 -12.53 25.45 20.99
CA PRO A 573 -11.75 26.67 21.02
C PRO A 573 -10.25 26.39 20.90
N HIS A 574 -9.59 27.09 19.98
CA HIS A 574 -8.16 26.99 19.75
C HIS A 574 -7.62 28.33 19.25
N THR A 575 -6.30 28.52 19.39
CA THR A 575 -5.61 29.71 18.91
C THR A 575 -5.68 29.78 17.39
N GLN A 576 -6.06 30.94 16.86
CA GLN A 576 -5.97 31.24 15.43
C GLN A 576 -4.67 32.01 15.19
N TYR A 577 -3.73 31.42 14.44
CA TYR A 577 -2.47 32.09 14.09
C TYR A 577 -2.64 33.06 12.91
N GLY A 578 -3.57 32.75 12.01
CA GLY A 578 -3.85 33.57 10.86
C GLY A 578 -5.11 33.17 10.10
N ASP A 579 -5.43 33.96 9.08
CA ASP A 579 -6.45 33.65 8.07
C ASP A 579 -5.82 33.92 6.69
N PHE A 580 -5.48 32.85 5.97
CA PHE A 580 -4.86 32.99 4.65
C PHE A 580 -5.86 33.34 3.54
N ALA A 581 -7.18 33.33 3.80
CA ALA A 581 -8.20 33.58 2.77
C ALA A 581 -7.99 34.88 1.97
N PRO A 582 -7.62 36.03 2.58
CA PRO A 582 -7.31 37.26 1.85
C PRO A 582 -6.09 37.15 0.92
N LEU A 583 -5.14 36.25 1.22
CA LEU A 583 -3.90 36.06 0.48
C LEU A 583 -4.09 35.14 -0.75
N LEU A 584 -5.03 34.19 -0.68
CA LEU A 584 -5.18 33.13 -1.69
C LEU A 584 -5.41 33.64 -3.13
N PRO A 585 -6.24 34.67 -3.39
CA PRO A 585 -6.44 35.14 -4.77
C PRO A 585 -5.15 35.61 -5.44
N GLN A 586 -4.29 36.30 -4.68
CA GLN A 586 -3.01 36.79 -5.20
C GLN A 586 -2.03 35.64 -5.41
N LEU A 587 -1.90 34.72 -4.46
CA LEU A 587 -1.03 33.56 -4.62
C LEU A 587 -1.47 32.67 -5.79
N LYS A 588 -2.78 32.47 -5.96
CA LYS A 588 -3.32 31.73 -7.09
C LYS A 588 -2.97 32.40 -8.42
N SER A 589 -3.09 33.72 -8.51
CA SER A 589 -2.68 34.44 -9.72
C SER A 589 -1.18 34.31 -10.02
N MET A 590 -0.33 34.31 -8.98
CA MET A 590 1.12 34.14 -9.12
C MET A 590 1.48 32.71 -9.52
N HIS A 591 0.84 31.71 -8.90
CA HIS A 591 0.91 30.30 -9.26
C HIS A 591 0.53 30.09 -10.72
N ASP A 592 -0.68 30.49 -11.11
CA ASP A 592 -1.24 30.32 -12.47
C ASP A 592 -0.31 30.96 -13.52
N ALA A 593 0.22 32.15 -13.25
CA ALA A 593 1.17 32.83 -14.13
C ALA A 593 2.52 32.09 -14.26
N ARG A 594 3.02 31.52 -13.16
CA ARG A 594 4.29 30.78 -13.12
C ARG A 594 4.17 29.44 -13.85
N VAL A 595 3.14 28.65 -13.55
CA VAL A 595 2.95 27.33 -14.19
C VAL A 595 2.59 27.44 -15.68
N ALA A 596 2.01 28.57 -16.11
CA ALA A 596 1.82 28.88 -17.53
C ALA A 596 3.15 29.10 -18.30
N GLN A 597 4.28 29.24 -17.61
CA GLN A 597 5.62 29.38 -18.20
C GLN A 597 6.55 28.22 -17.84
N ASP A 598 6.29 27.51 -16.73
CA ASP A 598 7.07 26.36 -16.30
C ASP A 598 6.82 25.14 -17.21
N LYS A 599 7.87 24.72 -17.92
CA LYS A 599 7.80 23.59 -18.86
C LYS A 599 7.66 22.25 -18.17
N GLU A 600 8.26 22.04 -17.01
CA GLU A 600 8.13 20.80 -16.25
C GLU A 600 6.70 20.62 -15.74
N PHE A 601 6.10 21.70 -15.23
CA PHE A 601 4.72 21.67 -14.75
C PHE A 601 3.72 21.45 -15.90
N GLN A 602 3.94 22.08 -17.06
CA GLN A 602 3.15 21.84 -18.27
C GLN A 602 3.22 20.39 -18.71
N TRP A 603 4.43 19.83 -18.80
CA TRP A 603 4.62 18.44 -19.20
C TRP A 603 3.97 17.45 -18.24
N TRP A 604 4.06 17.70 -16.94
CA TRP A 604 3.39 16.91 -15.93
C TRP A 604 1.86 16.98 -16.08
N SER A 605 1.30 18.17 -16.31
CA SER A 605 -0.14 18.37 -16.53
C SER A 605 -0.63 17.66 -17.79
N GLU A 606 0.14 17.71 -18.88
CA GLU A 606 -0.11 16.96 -20.12
C GLU A 606 -0.09 15.44 -19.88
N ASP A 607 0.85 14.94 -19.08
CA ASP A 607 0.96 13.51 -18.78
C ASP A 607 -0.22 13.01 -17.96
N ILE A 608 -0.73 13.81 -17.03
CA ILE A 608 -1.97 13.50 -16.29
C ILE A 608 -3.16 13.45 -17.24
N ALA A 609 -3.32 14.45 -18.11
CA ALA A 609 -4.44 14.48 -19.05
C ALA A 609 -4.41 13.25 -19.97
N GLN A 610 -3.23 12.91 -20.50
CA GLN A 610 -3.03 11.71 -21.31
C GLN A 610 -3.33 10.43 -20.52
N PHE A 611 -2.81 10.30 -19.30
CA PHE A 611 -3.06 9.13 -18.47
C PHE A 611 -4.54 8.89 -18.23
N ARG A 612 -5.30 9.95 -17.90
CA ARG A 612 -6.75 9.86 -17.67
C ARG A 612 -7.54 9.45 -18.93
N GLU A 613 -7.14 9.97 -20.09
CA GLU A 613 -7.75 9.57 -21.36
C GLU A 613 -7.49 8.10 -21.67
N GLU A 614 -6.26 7.62 -21.41
CA GLU A 614 -5.88 6.22 -21.64
C GLU A 614 -6.55 5.26 -20.65
N THR A 615 -6.62 5.59 -19.35
CA THR A 615 -7.28 4.72 -18.35
C THR A 615 -8.79 4.65 -18.53
N ALA A 616 -9.43 5.73 -18.97
CA ALA A 616 -10.87 5.76 -19.25
C ALA A 616 -11.29 4.75 -20.33
N LYS A 617 -10.36 4.32 -21.19
CA LYS A 617 -10.63 3.28 -22.21
C LYS A 617 -10.94 1.93 -21.56
N LYS A 618 -10.28 1.57 -20.44
CA LYS A 618 -10.36 0.23 -19.80
C LYS A 618 -9.96 -0.96 -20.68
N TRP A 619 -9.45 -0.70 -21.88
CA TRP A 619 -8.97 -1.70 -22.83
C TRP A 619 -7.67 -1.24 -23.49
N ILE A 620 -6.96 -2.18 -24.08
CA ILE A 620 -5.75 -1.93 -24.87
C ILE A 620 -5.83 -2.58 -26.25
N SER A 621 -5.21 -1.95 -27.25
CA SER A 621 -5.15 -2.46 -28.62
C SER A 621 -4.27 -3.71 -28.73
N LEU A 622 -4.76 -4.71 -29.46
CA LEU A 622 -3.96 -5.86 -29.91
C LEU A 622 -3.45 -5.67 -31.36
N ASN A 623 -3.55 -4.46 -31.92
CA ASN A 623 -2.97 -4.13 -33.20
C ASN A 623 -1.52 -3.66 -33.03
N GLU A 624 -0.57 -4.31 -33.71
CA GLU A 624 0.84 -4.00 -33.57
C GLU A 624 1.20 -2.61 -34.09
N ALA A 625 0.63 -2.18 -35.21
CA ALA A 625 0.95 -0.88 -35.80
C ALA A 625 0.46 0.28 -34.91
N GLU A 626 -0.73 0.15 -34.34
CA GLU A 626 -1.28 1.11 -33.37
C GLU A 626 -0.39 1.21 -32.13
N ARG A 627 -0.02 0.06 -31.54
CA ARG A 627 0.83 0.03 -30.34
C ARG A 627 2.27 0.50 -30.60
N ARG A 628 2.81 0.28 -31.80
CA ARG A 628 4.12 0.86 -32.22
C ARG A 628 4.03 2.37 -32.34
N THR A 629 2.97 2.86 -32.99
CA THR A 629 2.74 4.31 -33.13
C THR A 629 2.63 5.00 -31.77
N GLU A 630 1.90 4.42 -30.83
CA GLU A 630 1.83 4.91 -29.45
C GLU A 630 3.20 4.93 -28.76
N ARG A 631 3.96 3.83 -28.82
CA ARG A 631 5.31 3.75 -28.22
C ARG A 631 6.29 4.75 -28.84
N ASP A 632 6.27 4.90 -30.16
CA ASP A 632 7.15 5.81 -30.89
C ASP A 632 6.82 7.27 -30.56
N ARG A 633 5.52 7.60 -30.47
CA ARG A 633 5.04 8.91 -30.00
C ARG A 633 5.56 9.21 -28.59
N ASP A 634 5.40 8.28 -27.65
CA ASP A 634 5.81 8.49 -26.26
C ASP A 634 7.34 8.54 -26.12
N ALA A 635 8.08 7.75 -26.90
CA ALA A 635 9.54 7.80 -26.96
C ALA A 635 10.05 9.12 -27.55
N ALA A 636 9.46 9.60 -28.65
CA ALA A 636 9.77 10.90 -29.24
C ALA A 636 9.47 12.04 -28.26
N LYS A 637 8.33 11.99 -27.56
CA LYS A 637 7.95 12.92 -26.50
C LYS A 637 8.98 12.94 -25.37
N ARG A 638 9.40 11.78 -24.85
CA ARG A 638 10.45 11.69 -23.81
C ARG A 638 11.78 12.28 -24.29
N LYS A 639 12.23 11.93 -25.50
CA LYS A 639 13.47 12.43 -26.09
C LYS A 639 13.45 13.96 -26.25
N GLN A 640 12.38 14.51 -26.83
CA GLN A 640 12.20 15.94 -27.01
C GLN A 640 12.26 16.68 -25.67
N ARG A 641 11.61 16.14 -24.62
CA ARG A 641 11.64 16.73 -23.28
C ARG A 641 13.03 16.67 -22.65
N GLN A 642 13.82 15.61 -22.87
CA GLN A 642 15.22 15.59 -22.41
C GLN A 642 16.10 16.61 -23.13
N GLU A 643 15.96 16.76 -24.44
CA GLU A 643 16.68 17.78 -25.20
C GLU A 643 16.31 19.19 -24.72
N ALA A 644 15.03 19.42 -24.43
CA ALA A 644 14.54 20.66 -23.87
C ALA A 644 15.07 20.92 -22.45
N ARG A 645 15.09 19.92 -21.55
CA ARG A 645 15.72 20.01 -20.21
C ARG A 645 17.17 20.43 -20.31
N LYS A 646 17.93 19.75 -21.17
CA LYS A 646 19.35 20.05 -21.43
C LYS A 646 19.54 21.48 -21.93
N ALA A 647 18.70 21.94 -22.85
CA ALA A 647 18.75 23.31 -23.38
C ALA A 647 18.42 24.37 -22.32
N MET A 648 17.56 24.05 -21.34
CA MET A 648 17.16 24.92 -20.24
C MET A 648 18.08 24.81 -19.00
N GLY A 649 19.08 23.91 -19.02
CA GLY A 649 19.94 23.67 -17.86
C GLY A 649 19.22 23.01 -16.67
N LEU A 650 18.13 22.27 -16.94
CA LEU A 650 17.38 21.52 -15.93
C LEU A 650 17.97 20.12 -15.74
N ASP A 651 17.69 19.53 -14.58
CA ASP A 651 18.08 18.15 -14.29
C ASP A 651 17.45 17.17 -15.29
N ILE A 652 18.27 16.25 -15.78
CA ILE A 652 17.89 15.21 -16.73
C ILE A 652 17.12 14.11 -15.99
N ASP A 653 16.07 13.56 -16.59
CA ASP A 653 15.41 12.38 -16.03
C ASP A 653 16.33 11.17 -16.24
N PRO A 654 16.84 10.54 -15.17
CA PRO A 654 17.78 9.42 -15.29
C PRO A 654 17.15 8.17 -15.92
N LEU A 655 15.82 8.15 -16.06
CA LEU A 655 15.05 7.07 -16.65
C LEU A 655 14.40 7.47 -17.98
N ALA A 656 14.86 8.53 -18.64
CA ALA A 656 14.25 8.97 -19.90
C ALA A 656 14.39 7.98 -21.05
N GLU A 657 15.51 7.26 -21.08
CA GLU A 657 15.81 6.20 -22.07
C GLU A 657 15.27 4.84 -21.64
N ASP A 658 14.77 4.73 -20.40
CA ASP A 658 14.13 3.52 -19.91
C ASP A 658 12.80 3.33 -20.65
N THR A 659 12.62 2.16 -21.24
CA THR A 659 11.42 1.81 -22.01
C THR A 659 10.82 0.52 -21.48
N ASP A 660 9.52 0.34 -21.69
CA ASP A 660 8.86 -0.91 -21.30
C ASP A 660 9.49 -2.11 -22.05
N ASP A 661 10.18 -2.93 -21.27
CA ASP A 661 10.83 -4.18 -21.66
C ASP A 661 9.84 -5.36 -21.76
N GLY A 662 8.58 -5.12 -21.42
CA GLY A 662 7.51 -6.11 -21.42
C GLY A 662 7.57 -7.10 -20.27
N LEU A 663 8.56 -6.98 -19.39
CA LEU A 663 8.78 -7.86 -18.25
C LEU A 663 7.97 -7.38 -17.04
N THR A 664 7.68 -8.32 -16.13
CA THR A 664 7.18 -8.04 -14.78
C THR A 664 8.36 -7.90 -13.80
N SER A 665 8.11 -7.35 -12.61
CA SER A 665 9.16 -7.19 -11.58
C SER A 665 9.80 -8.53 -11.15
N SER A 666 9.04 -9.63 -11.17
CA SER A 666 9.55 -10.97 -10.87
C SER A 666 10.40 -11.58 -12.00
N GLU A 667 10.30 -11.03 -13.22
CA GLU A 667 11.06 -11.48 -14.39
C GLU A 667 12.34 -10.66 -14.60
N ARG A 668 12.36 -9.41 -14.14
CA ARG A 668 13.53 -8.53 -14.22
C ARG A 668 14.63 -8.98 -13.27
N ASN A 669 15.86 -8.56 -13.59
CA ASN A 669 16.96 -8.70 -12.67
C ASN A 669 16.70 -7.82 -11.43
N VAL A 670 16.66 -8.42 -10.25
CA VAL A 670 16.29 -7.74 -9.00
C VAL A 670 17.20 -6.55 -8.70
N ALA A 671 18.51 -6.67 -8.94
CA ALA A 671 19.46 -5.59 -8.66
C ALA A 671 19.30 -4.42 -9.65
N GLN A 672 19.02 -4.71 -10.93
CA GLN A 672 18.72 -3.69 -11.93
C GLN A 672 17.40 -2.96 -11.65
N ASP A 673 16.37 -3.70 -11.23
CA ASP A 673 15.06 -3.12 -10.89
C ASP A 673 15.17 -2.22 -9.64
N ALA A 674 15.90 -2.65 -8.61
CA ALA A 674 16.21 -1.82 -7.44
C ALA A 674 17.03 -0.55 -7.81
N ALA A 675 18.03 -0.68 -8.69
CA ALA A 675 18.79 0.47 -9.16
C ALA A 675 17.94 1.46 -9.97
N ARG A 676 17.01 0.95 -10.77
CA ARG A 676 16.04 1.74 -11.54
C ARG A 676 15.10 2.52 -10.61
N GLU A 677 14.56 1.90 -9.58
CA GLU A 677 13.73 2.59 -8.58
C GLU A 677 14.50 3.69 -7.85
N LYS A 678 15.75 3.41 -7.43
CA LYS A 678 16.61 4.41 -6.81
C LYS A 678 16.94 5.59 -7.74
N ALA A 679 17.03 5.34 -9.05
CA ALA A 679 17.17 6.40 -10.03
C ALA A 679 15.88 7.22 -10.17
N ALA A 680 14.70 6.59 -10.04
CA ALA A 680 13.41 7.28 -10.11
C ALA A 680 13.24 8.34 -9.00
N GLU A 681 13.88 8.16 -7.84
CA GLU A 681 13.88 9.16 -6.75
C GLU A 681 14.56 10.49 -7.15
N LYS A 682 15.40 10.48 -8.20
CA LYS A 682 16.11 11.67 -8.69
C LYS A 682 15.38 12.36 -9.84
N ARG A 683 14.15 11.95 -10.15
CA ARG A 683 13.35 12.62 -11.17
C ARG A 683 13.03 14.06 -10.76
N PRO A 684 13.01 15.00 -11.71
CA PRO A 684 12.53 16.36 -11.44
C PRO A 684 11.13 16.34 -10.83
N ASP A 685 10.93 17.14 -9.77
CA ASP A 685 9.66 17.26 -9.07
C ASP A 685 9.10 18.69 -9.19
N PRO A 686 8.36 19.00 -10.27
CA PRO A 686 7.80 20.32 -10.48
C PRO A 686 6.80 20.71 -9.38
N LEU A 687 6.09 19.75 -8.79
CA LEU A 687 5.08 20.03 -7.76
C LEU A 687 5.73 20.49 -6.47
N LEU A 688 6.81 19.84 -6.06
CA LEU A 688 7.55 20.22 -4.87
C LEU A 688 8.21 21.60 -5.05
N ARG A 689 8.82 21.84 -6.21
CA ARG A 689 9.41 23.14 -6.54
C ARG A 689 8.37 24.26 -6.57
N GLU A 690 7.21 24.01 -7.16
CA GLU A 690 6.11 24.97 -7.20
C GLU A 690 5.56 25.25 -5.79
N SER A 691 5.43 24.22 -4.94
CA SER A 691 4.99 24.39 -3.55
C SER A 691 5.95 25.28 -2.76
N ALA A 692 7.26 25.09 -2.95
CA ALA A 692 8.28 25.95 -2.37
C ALA A 692 8.22 27.38 -2.94
N ALA A 693 7.93 27.55 -4.22
CA ALA A 693 7.76 28.87 -4.85
C ALA A 693 6.52 29.62 -4.31
N ILE A 694 5.39 28.94 -4.16
CA ILE A 694 4.18 29.47 -3.52
C ILE A 694 4.47 29.94 -2.10
N LEU A 695 5.23 29.16 -1.32
CA LEU A 695 5.61 29.54 0.04
C LEU A 695 6.48 30.82 0.04
N VAL A 696 7.39 30.94 -0.92
CA VAL A 696 8.20 32.15 -1.11
C VAL A 696 7.34 33.35 -1.50
N ASP A 697 6.35 33.17 -2.37
CA ASP A 697 5.40 34.23 -2.73
C ASP A 697 4.63 34.72 -1.52
N ALA A 698 4.14 33.80 -0.69
CA ALA A 698 3.42 34.14 0.54
C ALA A 698 4.28 34.97 1.49
N VAL A 699 5.54 34.56 1.72
CA VAL A 699 6.52 35.33 2.51
C VAL A 699 6.74 36.72 1.92
N HIS A 700 6.87 36.81 0.60
CA HIS A 700 7.12 38.07 -0.09
C HIS A 700 5.93 39.03 0.01
N VAL A 701 4.72 38.56 -0.30
CA VAL A 701 3.50 39.37 -0.27
C VAL A 701 3.24 39.88 1.15
N LEU A 702 3.32 39.00 2.15
CA LEU A 702 3.12 39.36 3.56
C LEU A 702 4.21 40.28 4.13
N GLY A 703 5.43 40.21 3.59
CA GLY A 703 6.52 41.10 3.97
C GLY A 703 6.40 42.53 3.42
N ASN A 704 5.71 42.69 2.29
CA ASN A 704 5.64 43.97 1.57
C ASN A 704 4.30 44.70 1.73
N ASP A 705 3.19 43.98 1.92
CA ASP A 705 1.87 44.56 2.12
C ASP A 705 1.47 44.49 3.60
N LYS A 706 1.79 45.55 4.36
CA LYS A 706 1.47 45.62 5.80
C LYS A 706 -0.04 45.54 6.09
N PRO A 707 -0.94 46.24 5.37
CA PRO A 707 -2.38 46.07 5.53
C PRO A 707 -2.85 44.63 5.34
N LEU A 708 -2.40 43.95 4.29
CA LEU A 708 -2.75 42.54 4.04
C LEU A 708 -2.15 41.63 5.11
N SER A 709 -0.90 41.86 5.49
CA SER A 709 -0.22 41.13 6.56
C SER A 709 -0.97 41.22 7.89
N ALA A 710 -1.53 42.38 8.23
CA ALA A 710 -2.35 42.57 9.44
C ALA A 710 -3.74 41.89 9.35
N GLN A 711 -4.25 41.62 8.14
CA GLN A 711 -5.47 40.83 7.95
C GLN A 711 -5.19 39.33 8.05
N VAL A 712 -4.04 38.90 7.54
CA VAL A 712 -3.66 37.48 7.45
C VAL A 712 -3.03 36.97 8.75
N LEU A 713 -2.17 37.75 9.40
CA LEU A 713 -1.43 37.35 10.60
C LEU A 713 -2.07 38.00 11.83
N LEU A 714 -2.71 37.20 12.67
CA LEU A 714 -3.45 37.71 13.81
C LEU A 714 -2.48 38.02 14.97
N THR A 715 -2.53 39.26 15.47
CA THR A 715 -1.62 39.82 16.50
C THR A 715 -1.67 39.12 17.87
N GLU A 716 -2.62 38.22 18.10
CA GLU A 716 -2.74 37.49 19.36
C GLU A 716 -1.69 36.36 19.52
N ALA A 717 -1.10 35.89 18.41
CA ALA A 717 -0.02 34.91 18.43
C ALA A 717 1.34 35.59 18.68
N ARG A 718 1.75 35.71 19.95
CA ARG A 718 3.03 36.36 20.29
C ARG A 718 4.26 35.65 19.70
N LYS A 719 4.18 34.34 19.43
CA LYS A 719 4.98 33.37 18.62
C LYS A 719 4.22 32.03 18.76
N PRO A 720 4.05 31.06 17.82
CA PRO A 720 4.43 30.87 16.39
C PRO A 720 3.77 31.78 15.33
N GLY A 721 4.20 31.64 14.05
CA GLY A 721 3.54 32.28 12.89
C GLY A 721 4.26 33.51 12.34
N GLN A 722 5.58 33.57 12.44
CA GLN A 722 6.37 34.69 11.92
C GLN A 722 6.61 34.50 10.42
N TRP A 723 5.74 35.10 9.60
CA TRP A 723 5.84 35.07 8.14
C TRP A 723 6.65 36.24 7.56
N ALA A 724 6.82 37.31 8.33
CA ALA A 724 7.55 38.51 7.98
C ALA A 724 8.31 39.04 9.19
N ASN A 725 9.44 39.73 8.93
CA ASN A 725 10.28 40.36 9.96
C ASN A 725 9.70 41.67 10.51
#